data_AF-A0A6J0PRS9-F1
#
_entry.id   AF-A0A6J0PRS9-F1
#
_cell.length_a   1.000
_cell.length_b   1.000
_cell.length_c   1.000
_cell.angle_alpha   90.00
_cell.angle_beta   90.00
_cell.angle_gamma   90.00
#
_symmetry.space_group_name_H-M   'P 1'
#
loop_
_entity.id
_entity.type
_entity.pdbx_description
1 polymer ?
#
loop_
_entity_poly.entity_id
_entity_poly.type
_entity_poly.pdbx_seq_one_letter_code
_entity_poly.pdbx_strand_id
1 'polypeptide(L)'
;MDGTPNNIQNDNKGEKLKECNKKEEEVKEMAPGSSAPIHRSSSRLQLDLSGAAIQGNFEERNPTILLPNQSDDISHLALDIGGSLIKLVYFSRHEEQSPDDKRKRSIKKRFGISNGSRRSYPILGGRLHFVKFETGKLNECLDFISAKQLHRGGLDSPSWHSGTRPEDNTIIIKATGGGAYKFADVFKERLGVSLDKEDEMDCLVAGANFLLKAIRHEAFTHMEGQKEFVQIDHNDLFPYLLVNVGSGVSIIKVDGDGKFQRVSGTNVGGGTYWGLGRLLTKCNSFDELLELSQQGDNSNVDMLVGDIYGGMDYSKIGLSASTIASSFGKTISESKELSDYRPEDISLSLLRMISYNIGQISYLNALRYGLKRIFFGGFFIRGHAYTMDTISFAVHFWSKGQAQAMFLRHEGFLGALGAFMSYEKHGLDVLRAHQLVERFPMGAPCVGGKIHGPPLGDLNEKISWMEKFVQKGTEITAPVPMAPPGTTGVGGFERPSSRGNALRSDASAALNIGVLHLVPTLEVFPLLADPKIYEPNTIDLSDHSELEFWFMVLSEHLPDLVAKAVASEGGTDDAKRRGDAFARAFSAHLARLMEEPAAYGKLGLANLLELREECLREFQFVDAYITIKQRENEASLAVLPDLLIELDSMNEEERLLALIEGVLAANIFDWGSRACVDLYHKGTIIEIYRMSRKKMQRPWRASSYRNKDLLSKDKVDDFDMFKKRMLGCGAKKPPPHRRALLFVDNSGADVVLGMLPLARELLRRGTEVVLVANSLPALNDVTANELPEIVAEAAKHCDILRKAAEAGGLLVDAMVSVEHGLVDNSASVPLMVVENGCGGPCIDFRQVSSELAAAARDADLIILEGMGRALHTNFNARFRCDALKLAMVKNQRLAEKLFNGNIYDCVCRFEPTGEQQQHNFS
;
A
#
# COMPACT_ATOMS: atom_id res chain seq x y z
N MET A 1 -65.08 -34.51 0.53
CA MET A 1 -64.58 -35.87 0.84
C MET A 1 -63.21 -35.71 1.49
N ASP A 2 -63.11 -35.10 2.67
CA ASP A 2 -63.72 -35.44 3.98
C ASP A 2 -62.96 -36.61 4.62
N GLY A 3 -62.47 -36.53 5.86
CA GLY A 3 -62.45 -35.40 6.80
C GLY A 3 -61.75 -35.80 8.12
N THR A 4 -61.40 -34.84 8.97
CA THR A 4 -60.97 -35.12 10.35
C THR A 4 -62.17 -35.59 11.20
N PRO A 5 -61.95 -36.40 12.25
CA PRO A 5 -62.02 -35.79 13.58
C PRO A 5 -61.13 -36.43 14.69
N ASN A 6 -60.77 -35.58 15.67
CA ASN A 6 -60.81 -35.73 17.15
C ASN A 6 -60.62 -37.13 17.82
N ASN A 7 -59.84 -37.36 18.89
CA ASN A 7 -59.47 -36.66 20.16
C ASN A 7 -60.03 -37.46 21.39
N ILE A 8 -59.70 -37.08 22.64
CA ILE A 8 -60.35 -37.40 23.94
C ILE A 8 -59.71 -38.50 24.83
N GLN A 9 -58.76 -38.05 25.68
CA GLN A 9 -58.77 -38.07 27.18
C GLN A 9 -58.50 -39.31 28.08
N ASN A 10 -57.71 -39.00 29.15
CA ASN A 10 -57.85 -39.36 30.59
C ASN A 10 -57.44 -40.79 31.10
N ASP A 11 -56.89 -41.03 32.30
CA ASP A 11 -56.86 -40.25 33.56
C ASP A 11 -55.90 -40.79 34.66
N ASN A 12 -55.42 -39.87 35.52
CA ASN A 12 -55.19 -39.97 36.98
C ASN A 12 -54.08 -40.81 37.71
N LYS A 13 -53.29 -40.06 38.51
CA LYS A 13 -52.79 -40.29 39.90
C LYS A 13 -51.65 -41.31 40.16
N GLY A 14 -50.61 -40.99 40.96
CA GLY A 14 -50.18 -39.68 41.50
C GLY A 14 -49.33 -39.73 42.78
N GLU A 15 -48.59 -38.63 43.04
CA GLU A 15 -47.98 -38.21 44.34
C GLU A 15 -46.84 -39.09 44.94
N LYS A 16 -45.83 -38.61 45.69
CA LYS A 16 -45.30 -37.29 46.17
C LYS A 16 -43.82 -37.54 46.65
N LEU A 17 -42.94 -36.64 47.11
CA LEU A 17 -42.89 -35.21 47.50
C LEU A 17 -41.38 -34.73 47.43
N LYS A 18 -41.04 -33.57 48.02
CA LYS A 18 -39.68 -33.01 48.31
C LYS A 18 -38.86 -32.60 47.07
N GLU A 19 -39.17 -31.47 46.42
CA GLU A 19 -38.89 -30.07 46.82
C GLU A 19 -37.41 -29.70 47.06
N CYS A 20 -36.83 -28.93 46.13
CA CYS A 20 -36.69 -27.47 46.28
C CYS A 20 -36.57 -26.86 44.85
N ASN A 21 -37.56 -26.21 44.21
CA ASN A 21 -38.32 -24.97 44.52
C ASN A 21 -37.39 -23.76 44.75
N LYS A 22 -37.54 -22.57 44.13
CA LYS A 22 -38.57 -21.89 43.29
C LYS A 22 -37.85 -20.77 42.45
N LYS A 23 -38.38 -20.02 41.46
CA LYS A 23 -39.74 -19.84 40.87
C LYS A 23 -39.63 -19.16 39.48
N GLU A 24 -40.62 -19.39 38.62
CA GLU A 24 -41.11 -18.40 37.62
C GLU A 24 -42.63 -18.26 37.82
N GLU A 25 -43.19 -17.07 37.55
CA GLU A 25 -44.63 -16.84 37.29
C GLU A 25 -44.88 -15.38 36.85
N GLU A 26 -45.94 -15.12 36.09
CA GLU A 26 -46.12 -13.92 35.23
C GLU A 26 -47.13 -12.87 35.76
N VAL A 27 -47.51 -11.95 34.85
CA VAL A 27 -48.81 -11.22 34.75
C VAL A 27 -48.90 -9.81 35.39
N LYS A 28 -48.71 -8.75 34.59
CA LYS A 28 -49.84 -7.93 34.03
C LYS A 28 -49.41 -6.84 33.04
N GLU A 29 -50.37 -6.38 32.23
CA GLU A 29 -50.26 -5.20 31.36
C GLU A 29 -50.35 -3.87 32.15
N MET A 30 -49.60 -2.86 31.71
CA MET A 30 -50.01 -1.45 31.69
C MET A 30 -49.04 -0.63 30.82
N ALA A 31 -49.57 0.35 30.07
CA ALA A 31 -48.84 1.37 29.31
C ALA A 31 -49.31 2.76 29.79
N PRO A 32 -48.68 3.91 29.42
CA PRO A 32 -47.55 4.11 28.50
C PRO A 32 -46.36 4.92 29.10
N GLY A 33 -45.29 5.16 28.32
CA GLY A 33 -44.19 6.04 28.75
C GLY A 33 -43.18 6.41 27.65
N SER A 34 -42.76 7.68 27.61
CA SER A 34 -41.93 8.31 26.58
C SER A 34 -40.43 7.95 26.63
N SER A 35 -39.86 7.68 25.44
CA SER A 35 -38.48 7.99 25.00
C SER A 35 -37.31 7.96 26.02
N ALA A 36 -36.42 6.97 25.85
CA ALA A 36 -35.02 7.02 26.28
C ALA A 36 -34.12 6.49 25.14
N PRO A 37 -32.85 6.95 24.99
CA PRO A 37 -32.03 6.64 23.83
C PRO A 37 -31.46 5.21 23.88
N ILE A 38 -31.31 4.60 22.69
CA ILE A 38 -30.64 3.31 22.52
C ILE A 38 -29.15 3.47 22.86
N HIS A 39 -28.69 2.77 23.90
CA HIS A 39 -27.26 2.63 24.16
C HIS A 39 -26.60 1.90 22.99
N ARG A 40 -25.78 2.62 22.21
CA ARG A 40 -24.82 1.99 21.30
C ARG A 40 -23.81 1.21 22.14
N SER A 41 -23.58 -0.06 21.80
CA SER A 41 -22.48 -0.84 22.35
C SER A 41 -21.15 -0.18 22.04
N SER A 42 -20.26 -0.08 23.03
CA SER A 42 -18.88 0.35 22.82
C SER A 42 -18.20 -0.51 21.77
N SER A 43 -17.65 0.11 20.72
CA SER A 43 -16.80 -0.55 19.74
C SER A 43 -15.61 -1.22 20.45
N ARG A 44 -15.26 -2.42 20.03
CA ARG A 44 -14.06 -3.10 20.52
C ARG A 44 -12.84 -2.45 19.86
N LEU A 45 -11.77 -2.29 20.64
CA LEU A 45 -10.44 -1.98 20.11
C LEU A 45 -10.06 -3.12 19.15
N GLN A 46 -9.71 -2.78 17.91
CA GLN A 46 -9.30 -3.75 16.88
C GLN A 46 -8.12 -3.21 16.08
N LEU A 47 -7.24 -4.12 15.68
CA LEU A 47 -6.14 -3.86 14.76
C LEU A 47 -6.67 -3.58 13.35
N ASP A 48 -6.40 -2.36 12.85
CA ASP A 48 -6.59 -2.06 11.45
C ASP A 48 -5.39 -2.57 10.65
N LEU A 49 -5.66 -3.58 9.81
CA LEU A 49 -4.68 -4.23 8.95
C LEU A 49 -4.75 -3.70 7.51
N SER A 50 -5.60 -2.71 7.22
CA SER A 50 -5.63 -2.06 5.92
C SER A 50 -4.31 -1.29 5.70
N GLY A 51 -3.71 -1.50 4.52
CA GLY A 51 -2.37 -0.98 4.21
C GLY A 51 -1.22 -1.62 5.01
N ALA A 52 -1.43 -2.72 5.74
CA ALA A 52 -0.37 -3.36 6.52
C ALA A 52 0.81 -3.81 5.64
N ALA A 53 2.00 -3.26 5.91
CA ALA A 53 3.16 -3.39 5.03
C ALA A 53 4.47 -3.58 5.81
N ILE A 54 5.40 -4.36 5.24
CA ILE A 54 6.71 -4.59 5.85
C ILE A 54 7.63 -3.40 5.54
N GLN A 55 7.96 -2.62 6.57
CA GLN A 55 8.85 -1.47 6.51
C GLN A 55 10.24 -1.86 7.01
N GLY A 56 11.18 -1.95 6.08
CA GLY A 56 12.58 -2.31 6.27
C GLY A 56 13.21 -2.76 4.96
N ASN A 57 14.55 -2.73 4.86
CA ASN A 57 15.25 -3.19 3.65
C ASN A 57 15.08 -4.71 3.45
N PHE A 58 15.27 -5.21 2.22
CA PHE A 58 15.18 -6.66 1.93
C PHE A 58 16.16 -7.51 2.76
N GLU A 59 17.29 -6.93 3.15
CA GLU A 59 18.34 -7.50 4.00
C GLU A 59 18.08 -7.40 5.52
N GLU A 60 17.04 -6.68 5.94
CA GLU A 60 16.81 -6.43 7.36
C GLU A 60 16.27 -7.69 8.06
N ARG A 61 16.99 -8.19 9.08
CA ARG A 61 16.70 -9.48 9.74
C ARG A 61 15.35 -9.50 10.47
N ASN A 62 14.90 -8.36 11.00
CA ASN A 62 13.68 -8.19 11.79
C ASN A 62 12.98 -6.87 11.36
N PRO A 63 12.42 -6.76 10.14
CA PRO A 63 11.81 -5.53 9.69
C PRO A 63 10.55 -5.23 10.52
N THR A 64 10.10 -3.98 10.53
CA THR A 64 8.85 -3.60 11.22
C THR A 64 7.63 -3.84 10.32
N ILE A 65 6.46 -4.12 10.88
CA ILE A 65 5.20 -4.07 10.13
C ILE A 65 4.53 -2.73 10.45
N LEU A 66 4.40 -1.87 9.43
CA LEU A 66 3.64 -0.63 9.49
C LEU A 66 2.14 -0.97 9.45
N LEU A 67 1.37 -0.37 10.36
CA LEU A 67 -0.09 -0.39 10.42
C LEU A 67 -0.56 1.07 10.22
N PRO A 68 -0.67 1.55 8.98
CA PRO A 68 -0.78 2.99 8.69
C PRO A 68 -2.09 3.59 9.19
N ASN A 69 -3.17 2.80 9.19
CA ASN A 69 -4.53 3.27 9.48
C ASN A 69 -4.95 3.06 10.94
N GLN A 70 -4.06 2.57 11.82
CA GLN A 70 -4.39 2.26 13.21
C GLN A 70 -4.79 3.52 14.01
N SER A 71 -6.09 3.72 14.22
CA SER A 71 -6.64 4.84 15.00
C SER A 71 -6.29 4.78 16.49
N ASP A 72 -6.39 3.59 17.09
CA ASP A 72 -6.47 3.45 18.55
C ASP A 72 -5.11 3.23 19.25
N ASP A 73 -5.04 3.56 20.54
CA ASP A 73 -3.83 3.40 21.38
C ASP A 73 -3.64 1.93 21.81
N ILE A 74 -3.05 1.13 20.92
CA ILE A 74 -2.69 -0.26 21.20
C ILE A 74 -1.43 -0.31 22.07
N SER A 75 -1.60 -0.22 23.39
CA SER A 75 -0.53 -0.40 24.38
C SER A 75 -0.12 -1.87 24.59
N HIS A 76 -0.34 -2.73 23.59
CA HIS A 76 -0.11 -4.18 23.69
C HIS A 76 1.37 -4.55 23.57
N LEU A 77 1.73 -5.57 24.33
CA LEU A 77 3.02 -6.24 24.38
C LEU A 77 2.73 -7.73 24.52
N ALA A 78 3.36 -8.56 23.70
CA ALA A 78 3.20 -10.01 23.75
C ALA A 78 4.54 -10.75 23.64
N LEU A 79 4.58 -11.95 24.24
CA LEU A 79 5.80 -12.73 24.44
C LEU A 79 5.64 -14.18 23.98
N ASP A 80 6.67 -14.74 23.35
CA ASP A 80 6.92 -16.18 23.27
C ASP A 80 8.20 -16.46 24.05
N ILE A 81 8.08 -17.13 25.19
CA ILE A 81 9.18 -17.41 26.10
C ILE A 81 9.62 -18.87 25.89
N GLY A 82 10.25 -19.12 24.74
CA GLY A 82 10.77 -20.43 24.38
C GLY A 82 11.96 -20.90 25.23
N GLY A 83 12.33 -22.18 25.12
CA GLY A 83 13.40 -22.77 25.94
C GLY A 83 14.80 -22.16 25.74
N SER A 84 15.08 -21.60 24.55
CA SER A 84 16.38 -21.01 24.20
C SER A 84 16.31 -19.50 23.92
N LEU A 85 15.19 -19.03 23.34
CA LEU A 85 14.98 -17.63 22.95
C LEU A 85 13.62 -17.13 23.44
N ILE A 86 13.64 -15.92 24.01
CA ILE A 86 12.47 -15.06 24.26
C ILE A 86 12.25 -14.21 23.01
N LYS A 87 11.00 -14.12 22.56
CA LYS A 87 10.57 -13.28 21.44
C LYS A 87 9.52 -12.30 21.95
N LEU A 88 9.60 -11.08 21.48
CA LEU A 88 8.80 -9.96 21.96
C LEU A 88 8.23 -9.21 20.75
N VAL A 89 6.91 -9.08 20.73
CA VAL A 89 6.17 -8.22 19.78
C VAL A 89 5.53 -7.08 20.57
N TYR A 90 5.77 -5.84 20.16
CA TYR A 90 5.14 -4.67 20.75
C TYR A 90 4.75 -3.65 19.68
N PHE A 91 3.70 -2.88 19.95
CA PHE A 91 3.27 -1.78 19.09
C PHE A 91 3.85 -0.45 19.57
N SER A 92 4.17 0.45 18.63
CA SER A 92 4.35 1.87 18.93
C SER A 92 3.65 2.73 17.89
N ARG A 93 3.07 3.86 18.31
CA ARG A 93 2.67 4.93 17.40
C ARG A 93 3.88 5.63 16.77
N HIS A 94 3.61 6.44 15.76
CA HIS A 94 4.59 7.21 15.00
C HIS A 94 5.06 8.51 15.73
N GLU A 95 5.79 8.38 16.84
CA GLU A 95 6.44 9.53 17.50
C GLU A 95 7.60 10.12 16.67
N GLU A 96 7.86 11.43 16.85
CA GLU A 96 8.98 12.14 16.23
C GLU A 96 10.35 11.58 16.65
N GLN A 97 11.19 11.22 15.67
CA GLN A 97 12.63 11.06 15.89
C GLN A 97 13.26 12.46 16.00
N SER A 98 14.18 12.79 16.92
CA SER A 98 14.96 11.96 17.85
C SER A 98 15.33 12.75 19.14
N PRO A 99 15.89 12.12 20.19
CA PRO A 99 16.02 12.76 21.52
C PRO A 99 17.14 13.80 21.71
N ASP A 100 18.11 13.92 20.80
CA ASP A 100 19.42 14.54 21.13
C ASP A 100 19.59 16.01 20.67
N ASP A 101 18.58 16.63 20.06
CA ASP A 101 18.60 18.07 19.75
C ASP A 101 18.39 18.93 21.01
N LYS A 102 19.48 19.08 21.77
CA LYS A 102 19.54 19.83 23.03
C LYS A 102 19.16 21.31 22.88
N ARG A 103 19.08 21.89 21.67
CA ARG A 103 18.56 23.26 21.49
C ARG A 103 17.08 23.37 21.82
N LYS A 104 16.24 22.42 21.42
CA LYS A 104 14.77 22.49 21.61
C LYS A 104 14.33 22.46 23.09
N ARG A 105 15.11 21.85 23.99
CA ARG A 105 14.81 21.83 25.44
C ARG A 105 14.87 23.21 26.12
N SER A 106 15.61 24.18 25.56
CA SER A 106 15.63 25.56 26.06
C SER A 106 14.26 26.25 25.94
N ILE A 107 13.57 26.00 24.82
CA ILE A 107 12.29 26.64 24.47
C ILE A 107 11.16 26.12 25.36
N LYS A 108 11.03 24.78 25.52
CA LYS A 108 9.95 24.18 26.34
C LYS A 108 9.92 24.65 27.80
N LYS A 109 11.02 25.17 28.37
CA LYS A 109 11.06 25.69 29.75
C LYS A 109 10.73 27.19 29.86
N ARG A 110 10.51 27.91 28.76
CA ARG A 110 10.25 29.36 28.73
C ARG A 110 8.79 29.75 28.45
N PHE A 111 7.94 28.79 28.08
CA PHE A 111 6.56 29.01 27.59
C PHE A 111 5.43 28.40 28.43
N GLY A 112 5.72 27.85 29.61
CA GLY A 112 4.71 27.68 30.69
C GLY A 112 3.49 26.79 30.39
N ILE A 113 3.55 25.87 29.43
CA ILE A 113 2.42 25.02 29.04
C ILE A 113 2.07 24.05 30.18
N SER A 114 0.80 24.05 30.59
CA SER A 114 0.20 23.06 31.50
C SER A 114 -0.80 22.18 30.74
N ASN A 115 -0.96 20.93 31.17
CA ASN A 115 -1.82 19.96 30.48
C ASN A 115 -3.30 20.32 30.63
N GLY A 116 -4.02 20.48 29.51
CA GLY A 116 -5.47 20.67 29.53
C GLY A 116 -6.14 20.41 28.16
N SER A 117 -7.14 19.53 28.15
CA SER A 117 -8.12 19.28 27.08
C SER A 117 -7.60 18.99 25.66
N ARG A 118 -7.58 17.71 25.27
CA ARG A 118 -7.34 17.26 23.89
C ARG A 118 -8.53 17.54 22.95
N ARG A 119 -8.26 17.89 21.69
CA ARG A 119 -9.11 17.64 20.52
C ARG A 119 -8.25 17.05 19.40
N SER A 120 -8.89 16.38 18.44
CA SER A 120 -8.28 15.44 17.49
C SER A 120 -6.97 15.91 16.85
N TYR A 121 -5.93 15.09 16.95
CA TYR A 121 -4.76 15.11 16.07
C TYR A 121 -5.04 14.20 14.84
N PRO A 122 -4.29 14.32 13.74
CA PRO A 122 -4.40 13.41 12.59
C PRO A 122 -4.03 11.96 12.97
N ILE A 123 -4.48 11.00 12.15
CA ILE A 123 -4.29 9.56 12.38
C ILE A 123 -2.82 9.18 12.13
N LEU A 124 -1.99 9.33 13.16
CA LEU A 124 -0.64 8.79 13.20
C LEU A 124 -0.72 7.29 13.51
N GLY A 125 -0.73 6.47 12.46
CA GLY A 125 -0.66 5.02 12.55
C GLY A 125 0.58 4.50 13.30
N GLY A 126 0.65 3.18 13.45
CA GLY A 126 1.67 2.54 14.28
C GLY A 126 2.53 1.52 13.57
N ARG A 127 3.43 0.91 14.34
CA ARG A 127 4.36 -0.13 13.87
C ARG A 127 4.43 -1.26 14.88
N LEU A 128 4.38 -2.50 14.39
CA LEU A 128 4.74 -3.70 15.15
C LEU A 128 6.26 -3.89 15.06
N HIS A 129 6.89 -4.04 16.22
CA HIS A 129 8.33 -4.23 16.38
C HIS A 129 8.63 -5.64 16.88
N PHE A 130 9.74 -6.22 16.40
CA PHE A 130 10.07 -7.63 16.57
C PHE A 130 11.46 -7.82 17.21
N VAL A 131 11.51 -8.16 18.50
CA VAL A 131 12.75 -8.17 19.32
C VAL A 131 13.01 -9.57 19.91
N LYS A 132 14.27 -10.05 19.87
CA LYS A 132 14.69 -11.33 20.46
C LYS A 132 15.66 -11.15 21.63
N PHE A 133 15.61 -12.06 22.60
CA PHE A 133 16.60 -12.20 23.69
C PHE A 133 16.91 -13.68 23.90
N GLU A 134 18.06 -14.02 24.49
CA GLU A 134 18.31 -15.37 24.99
C GLU A 134 17.51 -15.62 26.28
N THR A 135 16.93 -16.81 26.43
CA THR A 135 16.17 -17.16 27.65
C THR A 135 17.06 -17.23 28.90
N GLY A 136 18.37 -17.46 28.73
CA GLY A 136 19.36 -17.32 29.80
C GLY A 136 19.62 -15.86 30.24
N LYS A 137 19.31 -14.89 29.37
CA LYS A 137 19.50 -13.45 29.58
C LYS A 137 18.17 -12.73 29.87
N LEU A 138 17.25 -13.40 30.57
CA LEU A 138 15.92 -12.89 30.92
C LEU A 138 15.93 -11.45 31.48
N ASN A 139 16.96 -11.08 32.27
CA ASN A 139 17.13 -9.73 32.79
C ASN A 139 17.16 -8.66 31.67
N GLU A 140 17.86 -8.89 30.56
CA GLU A 140 17.94 -7.94 29.44
C GLU A 140 16.56 -7.69 28.81
N CYS A 141 15.70 -8.72 28.76
CA CYS A 141 14.32 -8.60 28.29
C CYS A 141 13.45 -7.78 29.26
N LEU A 142 13.56 -8.06 30.56
CA LEU A 142 12.86 -7.31 31.61
C LEU A 142 13.30 -5.84 31.64
N ASP A 143 14.61 -5.59 31.53
CA ASP A 143 15.19 -4.25 31.58
C ASP A 143 14.90 -3.46 30.28
N PHE A 144 14.76 -4.12 29.12
CA PHE A 144 14.22 -3.52 27.90
C PHE A 144 12.75 -3.10 28.04
N ILE A 145 11.89 -3.99 28.56
CA ILE A 145 10.47 -3.71 28.86
C ILE A 145 10.36 -2.58 29.90
N SER A 146 11.31 -2.49 30.83
CA SER A 146 11.43 -1.41 31.81
C SER A 146 11.79 -0.07 31.14
N ALA A 147 12.89 -0.03 30.38
CA ALA A 147 13.40 1.18 29.74
C ALA A 147 12.45 1.74 28.67
N LYS A 148 11.76 0.87 27.92
CA LYS A 148 10.71 1.25 26.97
C LYS A 148 9.35 1.56 27.62
N GLN A 149 9.23 1.41 28.94
CA GLN A 149 8.02 1.63 29.74
C GLN A 149 6.77 0.81 29.32
N LEU A 150 6.96 -0.26 28.54
CA LEU A 150 5.88 -1.12 28.03
C LEU A 150 5.10 -1.84 29.15
N HIS A 151 5.68 -1.94 30.35
CA HIS A 151 5.05 -2.48 31.56
C HIS A 151 4.09 -1.50 32.28
N ARG A 152 3.89 -0.27 31.77
CA ARG A 152 3.13 0.79 32.48
C ARG A 152 1.76 1.09 31.90
N GLY A 153 1.41 0.49 30.76
CA GLY A 153 0.23 0.87 29.97
C GLY A 153 0.40 2.23 29.28
N GLY A 154 -0.55 2.58 28.42
CA GLY A 154 -0.61 3.91 27.81
C GLY A 154 -0.84 4.99 28.87
N LEU A 155 -0.25 6.18 28.66
CA LEU A 155 -0.26 7.29 29.63
C LEU A 155 -1.67 7.81 29.97
N ASP A 156 -2.67 7.46 29.16
CA ASP A 156 -4.08 7.83 29.33
C ASP A 156 -5.02 6.62 29.22
N SER A 157 -4.72 5.50 29.90
CA SER A 157 -5.71 4.42 30.05
C SER A 157 -6.94 4.95 30.79
N PRO A 158 -8.15 5.00 30.18
CA PRO A 158 -9.35 5.40 30.89
C PRO A 158 -9.69 4.33 31.92
N SER A 159 -10.01 4.73 33.15
CA SER A 159 -10.37 3.78 34.20
C SER A 159 -11.54 2.90 33.76
N TRP A 160 -11.31 1.59 33.64
CA TRP A 160 -12.40 0.62 33.51
C TRP A 160 -13.32 0.79 34.72
N HIS A 161 -14.57 1.21 34.50
CA HIS A 161 -15.52 1.50 35.57
C HIS A 161 -16.07 0.21 36.21
N SER A 162 -15.22 -0.44 37.01
CA SER A 162 -15.58 -1.41 38.04
C SER A 162 -15.20 -0.82 39.40
N GLY A 163 -16.11 -0.91 40.39
CA GLY A 163 -15.95 -0.34 41.74
C GLY A 163 -15.00 -1.11 42.66
N THR A 164 -13.82 -1.48 42.15
CA THR A 164 -12.79 -2.27 42.86
C THR A 164 -11.65 -1.38 43.38
N ARG A 165 -10.92 -1.86 44.40
CA ARG A 165 -9.96 -1.04 45.18
C ARG A 165 -8.65 -0.78 44.42
N PRO A 166 -7.86 0.26 44.80
CA PRO A 166 -6.64 0.66 44.09
C PRO A 166 -5.45 -0.33 44.13
N GLU A 167 -5.63 -1.55 44.62
CA GLU A 167 -4.57 -2.53 44.87
C GLU A 167 -4.42 -3.56 43.73
N ASP A 168 -5.44 -3.71 42.86
CA ASP A 168 -5.52 -4.78 41.85
C ASP A 168 -5.17 -4.37 40.41
N ASN A 169 -4.61 -3.17 40.18
CA ASN A 169 -4.30 -2.65 38.84
C ASN A 169 -3.03 -3.27 38.19
N THR A 170 -2.95 -4.61 38.21
CA THR A 170 -1.85 -5.41 37.65
C THR A 170 -1.98 -5.52 36.13
N ILE A 171 -1.00 -5.04 35.38
CA ILE A 171 -1.03 -5.06 33.91
C ILE A 171 -0.85 -6.49 33.38
N ILE A 172 -1.64 -6.86 32.36
CA ILE A 172 -1.68 -8.20 31.79
C ILE A 172 -0.97 -8.26 30.44
N ILE A 173 0.10 -9.05 30.36
CA ILE A 173 0.86 -9.33 29.15
C ILE A 173 0.46 -10.71 28.63
N LYS A 174 0.09 -10.81 27.34
CA LYS A 174 -0.14 -12.10 26.67
C LYS A 174 1.19 -12.81 26.44
N ALA A 175 1.32 -14.03 26.94
CA ALA A 175 2.55 -14.81 26.83
C ALA A 175 2.27 -16.27 26.46
N THR A 176 3.13 -16.82 25.60
CA THR A 176 3.10 -18.22 25.19
C THR A 176 4.48 -18.87 25.32
N GLY A 177 4.57 -20.17 25.01
CA GLY A 177 5.75 -21.00 25.21
C GLY A 177 5.95 -21.42 26.67
N GLY A 178 6.66 -22.53 26.90
CA GLY A 178 6.85 -23.10 28.24
C GLY A 178 7.46 -22.16 29.29
N GLY A 179 8.21 -21.13 28.87
CA GLY A 179 8.75 -20.09 29.76
C GLY A 179 7.69 -19.16 30.36
N ALA A 180 6.52 -19.00 29.71
CA ALA A 180 5.39 -18.24 30.27
C ALA A 180 4.83 -18.88 31.55
N TYR A 181 5.08 -20.17 31.77
CA TYR A 181 4.85 -20.85 33.04
C TYR A 181 6.03 -20.65 34.00
N LYS A 182 7.25 -20.95 33.54
CA LYS A 182 8.46 -20.97 34.38
C LYS A 182 8.85 -19.62 35.00
N PHE A 183 8.57 -18.51 34.31
CA PHE A 183 9.05 -17.18 34.69
C PHE A 183 7.94 -16.19 35.09
N ALA A 184 6.69 -16.65 35.22
CA ALA A 184 5.54 -15.78 35.53
C ALA A 184 5.75 -14.94 36.80
N ASP A 185 6.25 -15.56 37.87
CA ASP A 185 6.50 -14.89 39.15
C ASP A 185 7.63 -13.84 39.02
N VAL A 186 8.67 -14.12 38.22
CA VAL A 186 9.77 -13.17 37.97
C VAL A 186 9.28 -11.91 37.25
N PHE A 187 8.38 -12.06 36.27
CA PHE A 187 7.74 -10.90 35.62
C PHE A 187 6.88 -10.10 36.62
N LYS A 188 6.15 -10.78 37.49
CA LYS A 188 5.32 -10.15 38.53
C LYS A 188 6.16 -9.38 39.54
N GLU A 189 7.25 -9.98 40.04
CA GLU A 189 8.17 -9.37 41.00
C GLU A 189 8.97 -8.20 40.42
N ARG A 190 9.48 -8.32 39.18
CA ARG A 190 10.38 -7.32 38.59
C ARG A 190 9.70 -6.17 37.86
N LEU A 191 8.49 -6.37 37.35
CA LEU A 191 7.78 -5.38 36.52
C LEU A 191 6.37 -5.05 37.01
N GLY A 192 5.81 -5.80 37.97
CA GLY A 192 4.42 -5.60 38.42
C GLY A 192 3.38 -6.07 37.40
N VAL A 193 3.73 -7.01 36.52
CA VAL A 193 2.88 -7.50 35.43
C VAL A 193 2.53 -8.98 35.60
N SER A 194 1.30 -9.36 35.25
CA SER A 194 0.88 -10.77 35.17
C SER A 194 0.99 -11.28 33.74
N LEU A 195 1.49 -12.50 33.58
CA LEU A 195 1.47 -13.20 32.30
C LEU A 195 0.16 -13.99 32.17
N ASP A 196 -0.70 -13.59 31.23
CA ASP A 196 -1.85 -14.38 30.79
C ASP A 196 -1.39 -15.33 29.67
N LYS A 197 -1.82 -16.58 29.74
CA LYS A 197 -1.11 -17.73 29.14
C LYS A 197 -1.91 -18.32 27.99
N GLU A 198 -1.34 -18.23 26.80
CA GLU A 198 -1.92 -18.72 25.55
C GLU A 198 -1.16 -19.95 25.04
N ASP A 199 -1.84 -20.88 24.36
CA ASP A 199 -1.22 -22.12 23.89
C ASP A 199 -0.18 -21.88 22.78
N GLU A 200 0.91 -22.64 22.82
CA GLU A 200 2.05 -22.48 21.89
C GLU A 200 1.67 -22.78 20.44
N MET A 201 0.75 -23.73 20.20
CA MET A 201 0.32 -24.13 18.86
C MET A 201 -0.80 -23.22 18.34
N ASP A 202 -1.78 -22.86 19.18
CA ASP A 202 -2.79 -21.85 18.82
C ASP A 202 -2.12 -20.53 18.41
N CYS A 203 -1.18 -20.02 19.22
CA CYS A 203 -0.45 -18.80 18.89
C CYS A 203 0.41 -18.96 17.62
N LEU A 204 1.12 -20.07 17.46
CA LEU A 204 1.94 -20.31 16.27
C LEU A 204 1.11 -20.29 14.98
N VAL A 205 -0.06 -20.96 14.98
CA VAL A 205 -0.95 -21.02 13.81
C VAL A 205 -1.68 -19.70 13.59
N ALA A 206 -2.10 -18.99 14.65
CA ALA A 206 -2.69 -17.66 14.54
C ALA A 206 -1.69 -16.65 13.95
N GLY A 207 -0.44 -16.66 14.41
CA GLY A 207 0.63 -15.81 13.86
C GLY A 207 0.97 -16.14 12.41
N ALA A 208 0.99 -17.43 12.04
CA ALA A 208 1.18 -17.86 10.65
C ALA A 208 0.02 -17.43 9.75
N ASN A 209 -1.24 -17.66 10.16
CA ASN A 209 -2.42 -17.25 9.40
C ASN A 209 -2.50 -15.72 9.24
N PHE A 210 -2.16 -14.94 10.28
CA PHE A 210 -2.08 -13.48 10.20
C PHE A 210 -1.10 -13.06 9.09
N LEU A 211 0.14 -13.55 9.15
CA LEU A 211 1.19 -13.22 8.20
C LEU A 211 0.82 -13.61 6.77
N LEU A 212 0.31 -14.83 6.57
CA LEU A 212 -0.06 -15.39 5.28
C LEU A 212 -1.34 -14.78 4.65
N LYS A 213 -2.09 -13.96 5.40
CA LYS A 213 -3.33 -13.31 4.95
C LYS A 213 -3.27 -11.79 4.88
N ALA A 214 -2.60 -11.15 5.84
CA ALA A 214 -2.58 -9.69 5.96
C ALA A 214 -1.34 -9.06 5.29
N ILE A 215 -0.23 -9.79 5.15
CA ILE A 215 1.07 -9.21 4.82
C ILE A 215 1.56 -9.68 3.44
N ARG A 216 1.63 -8.76 2.48
CA ARG A 216 2.18 -9.03 1.14
C ARG A 216 3.69 -9.27 1.20
N HIS A 217 4.17 -10.18 0.34
CA HIS A 217 5.59 -10.56 0.23
C HIS A 217 6.21 -11.04 1.56
N GLU A 218 5.40 -11.71 2.39
CA GLU A 218 5.82 -12.33 3.64
C GLU A 218 6.40 -13.73 3.43
N ALA A 219 5.77 -14.53 2.56
CA ALA A 219 6.23 -15.86 2.17
C ALA A 219 7.20 -15.81 0.97
N PHE A 220 8.24 -16.64 1.01
CA PHE A 220 9.22 -16.76 -0.07
C PHE A 220 9.78 -18.18 -0.19
N THR A 221 10.27 -18.55 -1.37
CA THR A 221 11.09 -19.72 -1.63
C THR A 221 12.56 -19.33 -1.62
N HIS A 222 13.45 -20.27 -1.31
CA HIS A 222 14.89 -20.05 -1.33
C HIS A 222 15.58 -21.31 -1.86
N MET A 223 16.21 -21.24 -3.03
CA MET A 223 16.88 -22.37 -3.66
C MET A 223 18.07 -21.90 -4.52
N GLU A 224 19.21 -22.57 -4.38
CA GLU A 224 20.47 -22.21 -5.07
C GLU A 224 20.88 -20.74 -4.87
N GLY A 225 20.61 -20.20 -3.67
CA GLY A 225 20.85 -18.80 -3.32
C GLY A 225 19.86 -17.80 -3.94
N GLN A 226 18.91 -18.24 -4.76
CA GLN A 226 17.84 -17.40 -5.30
C GLN A 226 16.65 -17.36 -4.34
N LYS A 227 16.11 -16.15 -4.12
CA LYS A 227 14.97 -15.89 -3.24
C LYS A 227 13.82 -15.28 -4.04
N GLU A 228 12.70 -15.99 -4.10
CA GLU A 228 11.51 -15.56 -4.84
C GLU A 228 10.31 -15.41 -3.89
N PHE A 229 9.58 -14.31 -3.96
CA PHE A 229 8.39 -14.11 -3.11
C PHE A 229 7.19 -14.86 -3.68
N VAL A 230 6.57 -15.71 -2.85
CA VAL A 230 5.39 -16.48 -3.24
C VAL A 230 4.15 -15.64 -2.97
N GLN A 231 3.42 -15.28 -4.01
CA GLN A 231 2.05 -14.79 -3.85
C GLN A 231 1.13 -15.99 -3.55
N ILE A 232 0.30 -15.83 -2.52
CA ILE A 232 -0.62 -16.86 -2.03
C ILE A 232 -2.00 -16.24 -2.05
N ASP A 233 -2.93 -16.83 -2.80
CA ASP A 233 -4.34 -16.45 -2.71
C ASP A 233 -4.86 -16.73 -1.30
N HIS A 234 -5.27 -15.67 -0.60
CA HIS A 234 -5.80 -15.75 0.76
C HIS A 234 -7.12 -16.53 0.84
N ASN A 235 -7.82 -16.73 -0.29
CA ASN A 235 -9.02 -17.57 -0.39
C ASN A 235 -8.69 -19.07 -0.48
N ASP A 236 -7.55 -19.45 -1.08
CA ASP A 236 -7.08 -20.84 -1.24
C ASP A 236 -5.99 -21.26 -0.24
N LEU A 237 -5.55 -20.39 0.69
CA LEU A 237 -4.43 -20.64 1.63
C LEU A 237 -4.44 -22.04 2.29
N PHE A 238 -5.62 -22.58 2.60
CA PHE A 238 -5.78 -23.86 3.30
C PHE A 238 -6.10 -25.02 2.34
N PRO A 239 -5.63 -26.25 2.62
CA PRO A 239 -4.76 -26.63 3.73
C PRO A 239 -3.28 -26.36 3.43
N TYR A 240 -2.46 -26.33 4.48
CA TYR A 240 -0.99 -26.27 4.40
C TYR A 240 -0.32 -27.01 5.56
N LEU A 241 0.98 -27.29 5.43
CA LEU A 241 1.81 -27.87 6.49
C LEU A 241 2.73 -26.78 7.07
N LEU A 242 2.68 -26.58 8.39
CA LEU A 242 3.56 -25.68 9.14
C LEU A 242 4.62 -26.50 9.88
N VAL A 243 5.89 -26.20 9.65
CA VAL A 243 7.05 -26.91 10.22
C VAL A 243 7.86 -25.93 11.06
N ASN A 244 7.54 -25.81 12.34
CA ASN A 244 8.25 -24.91 13.25
C ASN A 244 9.53 -25.58 13.78
N VAL A 245 10.68 -25.03 13.39
CA VAL A 245 12.03 -25.48 13.74
C VAL A 245 12.60 -24.61 14.86
N GLY A 246 12.29 -24.99 16.09
CA GLY A 246 12.87 -24.43 17.32
C GLY A 246 14.00 -25.30 17.86
N SER A 247 14.04 -25.44 19.19
CA SER A 247 14.97 -26.36 19.87
C SER A 247 14.76 -27.82 19.42
N GLY A 248 13.49 -28.22 19.23
CA GLY A 248 13.06 -29.37 18.44
C GLY A 248 12.07 -28.91 17.36
N VAL A 249 11.40 -29.84 16.69
CA VAL A 249 10.52 -29.57 15.54
C VAL A 249 9.09 -30.03 15.79
N SER A 250 8.12 -29.15 15.52
CA SER A 250 6.68 -29.48 15.49
C SER A 250 6.14 -29.32 14.08
N ILE A 251 5.41 -30.34 13.62
CA ILE A 251 4.83 -30.41 12.28
C ILE A 251 3.31 -30.42 12.43
N ILE A 252 2.68 -29.37 11.91
CA ILE A 252 1.27 -29.06 12.10
C ILE A 252 0.58 -29.00 10.74
N LYS A 253 -0.52 -29.71 10.57
CA LYS A 253 -1.43 -29.57 9.44
C LYS A 253 -2.45 -28.49 9.80
N VAL A 254 -2.58 -27.47 8.96
CA VAL A 254 -3.55 -26.37 9.14
C VAL A 254 -4.60 -26.48 8.04
N ASP A 255 -5.86 -26.64 8.44
CA ASP A 255 -7.04 -26.80 7.59
C ASP A 255 -7.93 -25.54 7.58
N GLY A 256 -7.66 -24.56 8.45
CA GLY A 256 -8.36 -23.30 8.54
C GLY A 256 -8.01 -22.54 9.81
N ASP A 257 -8.61 -21.37 10.00
CA ASP A 257 -8.51 -20.61 11.26
C ASP A 257 -9.11 -21.40 12.43
N GLY A 258 -8.36 -21.53 13.52
CA GLY A 258 -8.72 -22.40 14.66
C GLY A 258 -8.84 -23.90 14.32
N LYS A 259 -8.42 -24.33 13.12
CA LYS A 259 -8.56 -25.70 12.63
C LYS A 259 -7.21 -26.24 12.19
N PHE A 260 -6.51 -26.85 13.13
CA PHE A 260 -5.21 -27.47 12.89
C PHE A 260 -5.00 -28.72 13.75
N GLN A 261 -4.00 -29.51 13.39
CA GLN A 261 -3.57 -30.67 14.16
C GLN A 261 -2.05 -30.78 14.12
N ARG A 262 -1.39 -30.95 15.27
CA ARG A 262 0.02 -31.38 15.30
C ARG A 262 0.11 -32.84 14.86
N VAL A 263 0.40 -33.06 13.59
CA VAL A 263 0.43 -34.38 12.95
C VAL A 263 1.74 -35.13 13.18
N SER A 264 2.84 -34.42 13.45
CA SER A 264 4.16 -35.03 13.69
C SER A 264 5.14 -34.06 14.38
N GLY A 265 6.40 -34.45 14.45
CA GLY A 265 7.52 -33.66 14.96
C GLY A 265 8.75 -34.53 15.17
N THR A 266 9.91 -33.91 15.38
CA THR A 266 11.17 -34.59 15.70
C THR A 266 11.91 -33.86 16.82
N ASN A 267 12.64 -34.61 17.64
CA ASN A 267 13.57 -34.06 18.64
C ASN A 267 14.94 -33.70 18.03
N VAL A 268 15.13 -33.92 16.73
CA VAL A 268 16.27 -33.48 15.93
C VAL A 268 15.96 -32.10 15.33
N GLY A 269 16.44 -31.04 15.97
CA GLY A 269 16.21 -29.64 15.59
C GLY A 269 17.38 -28.72 15.92
N GLY A 270 17.14 -27.42 16.02
CA GLY A 270 18.19 -26.43 16.27
C GLY A 270 18.90 -26.57 17.62
N GLY A 271 18.21 -27.14 18.62
CA GLY A 271 18.83 -27.50 19.91
C GLY A 271 19.76 -28.70 19.80
N THR A 272 19.50 -29.62 18.87
CA THR A 272 20.36 -30.78 18.56
C THR A 272 21.61 -30.34 17.81
N TYR A 273 21.45 -29.44 16.83
CA TYR A 273 22.56 -28.80 16.12
C TYR A 273 23.48 -28.09 17.11
N TRP A 274 22.91 -27.25 17.96
CA TRP A 274 23.66 -26.50 18.97
C TRP A 274 24.35 -27.40 19.99
N GLY A 275 23.63 -28.39 20.53
CA GLY A 275 24.15 -29.32 21.53
C GLY A 275 25.30 -30.18 21.03
N LEU A 276 25.14 -30.79 19.85
CA LEU A 276 26.19 -31.62 19.24
C LEU A 276 27.36 -30.78 18.75
N GLY A 277 27.09 -29.64 18.11
CA GLY A 277 28.14 -28.72 17.65
C GLY A 277 29.02 -28.26 18.80
N ARG A 278 28.43 -27.73 19.88
CA ARG A 278 29.17 -27.33 21.08
C ARG A 278 30.01 -28.46 21.69
N LEU A 279 29.54 -29.71 21.66
CA LEU A 279 30.30 -30.86 22.17
C LEU A 279 31.48 -31.26 21.28
N LEU A 280 31.32 -31.15 19.95
CA LEU A 280 32.33 -31.60 18.98
C LEU A 280 33.34 -30.49 18.60
N THR A 281 32.90 -29.24 18.48
CA THR A 281 33.72 -28.09 18.04
C THR A 281 34.21 -27.21 19.19
N LYS A 282 33.58 -27.30 20.36
CA LYS A 282 33.80 -26.43 21.54
C LYS A 282 33.35 -24.97 21.36
N CYS A 283 32.53 -24.67 20.34
CA CYS A 283 31.94 -23.35 20.15
C CYS A 283 31.11 -22.87 21.35
N ASN A 284 31.02 -21.55 21.52
CA ASN A 284 30.36 -20.90 22.65
C ASN A 284 29.04 -20.22 22.28
N SER A 285 28.79 -19.97 20.99
CA SER A 285 27.49 -19.50 20.48
C SER A 285 26.96 -20.28 19.26
N PHE A 286 25.64 -20.20 19.05
CA PHE A 286 24.97 -20.77 17.87
C PHE A 286 25.43 -20.10 16.57
N ASP A 287 25.58 -18.77 16.58
CA ASP A 287 25.95 -17.99 15.41
C ASP A 287 27.39 -18.34 14.95
N GLU A 288 28.34 -18.46 15.90
CA GLU A 288 29.71 -18.95 15.68
C GLU A 288 29.75 -20.35 15.02
N LEU A 289 28.95 -21.30 15.52
CA LEU A 289 28.86 -22.65 14.94
C LEU A 289 28.37 -22.62 13.48
N LEU A 290 27.47 -21.69 13.15
CA LEU A 290 26.99 -21.49 11.79
C LEU A 290 28.04 -20.79 10.90
N GLU A 291 28.78 -19.81 11.43
CA GLU A 291 29.89 -19.14 10.74
C GLU A 291 31.03 -20.13 10.37
N LEU A 292 31.30 -21.11 11.24
CA LEU A 292 32.19 -22.24 10.91
C LEU A 292 31.62 -23.10 9.78
N SER A 293 30.31 -23.40 9.79
CA SER A 293 29.70 -24.26 8.76
C SER A 293 29.84 -23.70 7.33
N GLN A 294 29.90 -22.38 7.18
CA GLN A 294 30.11 -21.71 5.88
C GLN A 294 31.51 -21.94 5.28
N GLN A 295 32.47 -22.42 6.10
CA GLN A 295 33.88 -22.62 5.73
C GLN A 295 34.26 -24.12 5.70
N GLY A 296 33.28 -25.01 5.89
CA GLY A 296 33.48 -26.45 5.98
C GLY A 296 33.45 -27.15 4.62
N ASP A 297 34.13 -28.29 4.56
CA ASP A 297 33.93 -29.30 3.52
C ASP A 297 33.38 -30.57 4.19
N ASN A 298 32.11 -30.89 3.93
CA ASN A 298 31.49 -32.07 4.53
C ASN A 298 32.03 -33.39 3.98
N SER A 299 32.72 -33.39 2.82
CA SER A 299 33.24 -34.60 2.18
C SER A 299 34.37 -35.27 2.98
N ASN A 300 34.98 -34.53 3.93
CA ASN A 300 35.94 -35.05 4.91
C ASN A 300 35.30 -35.83 6.06
N VAL A 301 33.97 -35.72 6.26
CA VAL A 301 33.25 -36.24 7.44
C VAL A 301 32.11 -37.20 7.04
N ASP A 302 31.35 -36.83 6.01
CA ASP A 302 30.24 -37.63 5.49
C ASP A 302 30.73 -38.68 4.49
N MET A 303 30.14 -39.87 4.54
CA MET A 303 30.26 -40.85 3.46
C MET A 303 29.24 -40.52 2.38
N LEU A 304 29.72 -40.27 1.18
CA LEU A 304 28.93 -39.96 -0.01
C LEU A 304 28.65 -41.23 -0.82
N VAL A 305 27.70 -41.17 -1.74
CA VAL A 305 27.41 -42.26 -2.68
C VAL A 305 28.64 -42.59 -3.52
N GLY A 306 29.44 -41.60 -3.92
CA GLY A 306 30.68 -41.79 -4.65
C GLY A 306 31.73 -42.62 -3.88
N ASP A 307 31.79 -42.49 -2.55
CA ASP A 307 32.72 -43.29 -1.73
C ASP A 307 32.35 -44.79 -1.74
N ILE A 308 31.06 -45.11 -1.92
CA ILE A 308 30.52 -46.48 -1.98
C ILE A 308 30.61 -47.05 -3.41
N TYR A 309 30.36 -46.22 -4.43
CA TYR A 309 30.24 -46.62 -5.84
C TYR A 309 31.48 -46.27 -6.70
N GLY A 310 32.63 -45.95 -6.08
CA GLY A 310 33.90 -45.76 -6.77
C GLY A 310 33.97 -44.48 -7.61
N GLY A 311 33.41 -43.39 -7.10
CA GLY A 311 33.33 -42.08 -7.76
C GLY A 311 32.15 -41.93 -8.73
N MET A 312 31.35 -42.97 -8.94
CA MET A 312 30.22 -42.96 -9.88
C MET A 312 28.87 -42.63 -9.21
N ASP A 313 27.96 -42.05 -9.98
CA ASP A 313 26.55 -41.91 -9.62
C ASP A 313 25.87 -43.29 -9.49
N TYR A 314 24.93 -43.43 -8.55
CA TYR A 314 24.06 -44.61 -8.51
C TYR A 314 22.82 -44.40 -9.39
N SER A 315 23.05 -44.31 -10.70
CA SER A 315 22.07 -43.90 -11.72
C SER A 315 20.78 -44.73 -11.74
N LYS A 316 20.81 -45.98 -11.25
CA LYS A 316 19.63 -46.87 -11.17
C LYS A 316 18.50 -46.31 -10.30
N ILE A 317 18.83 -45.46 -9.32
CA ILE A 317 17.84 -44.79 -8.44
C ILE A 317 18.00 -43.26 -8.40
N GLY A 318 18.87 -42.69 -9.23
CA GLY A 318 19.02 -41.24 -9.40
C GLY A 318 19.75 -40.51 -8.28
N LEU A 319 20.69 -41.17 -7.59
CA LEU A 319 21.57 -40.53 -6.61
C LEU A 319 22.91 -40.14 -7.26
N SER A 320 23.33 -38.89 -7.10
CA SER A 320 24.65 -38.43 -7.55
C SER A 320 25.77 -38.96 -6.64
N ALA A 321 26.99 -39.05 -7.17
CA ALA A 321 28.19 -39.38 -6.40
C ALA A 321 28.41 -38.41 -5.21
N SER A 322 27.98 -37.15 -5.35
CA SER A 322 28.03 -36.10 -4.33
C SER A 322 26.94 -36.18 -3.25
N THR A 323 25.94 -37.06 -3.40
CA THR A 323 24.86 -37.20 -2.42
C THR A 323 25.39 -37.88 -1.15
N ILE A 324 25.02 -37.39 0.04
CA ILE A 324 25.35 -38.04 1.32
C ILE A 324 24.64 -39.40 1.40
N ALA A 325 25.41 -40.48 1.59
CA ALA A 325 24.89 -41.82 1.85
C ALA A 325 24.82 -42.12 3.36
N SER A 326 25.77 -41.60 4.14
CA SER A 326 25.72 -41.59 5.61
C SER A 326 26.42 -40.36 6.16
N SER A 327 25.67 -39.51 6.88
CA SER A 327 26.28 -38.42 7.65
C SER A 327 27.26 -38.98 8.69
N PHE A 328 28.39 -38.29 8.90
CA PHE A 328 29.52 -38.75 9.72
C PHE A 328 30.12 -40.11 9.31
N GLY A 329 29.77 -40.64 8.14
CA GLY A 329 30.13 -42.01 7.73
C GLY A 329 31.62 -42.27 7.53
N LYS A 330 32.48 -41.24 7.43
CA LYS A 330 33.94 -41.43 7.30
C LYS A 330 34.64 -41.59 8.65
N THR A 331 34.04 -41.09 9.74
CA THR A 331 34.64 -41.15 11.10
C THR A 331 34.68 -42.56 11.71
N ILE A 332 34.08 -43.55 11.05
CA ILE A 332 34.16 -44.98 11.40
C ILE A 332 35.16 -45.76 10.54
N SER A 333 35.58 -45.23 9.39
CA SER A 333 36.48 -45.91 8.43
C SER A 333 37.92 -45.42 8.51
N GLU A 334 38.15 -44.22 9.06
CA GLU A 334 39.45 -43.60 9.19
C GLU A 334 39.97 -43.72 10.64
N SER A 335 41.24 -44.05 10.83
CA SER A 335 41.88 -44.03 12.16
C SER A 335 42.33 -42.61 12.52
N LYS A 336 41.35 -41.71 12.71
CA LYS A 336 41.54 -40.31 13.09
C LYS A 336 40.91 -40.03 14.45
N GLU A 337 41.55 -39.16 15.22
CA GLU A 337 40.98 -38.61 16.46
C GLU A 337 40.11 -37.38 16.19
N LEU A 338 39.29 -36.97 17.17
CA LEU A 338 38.45 -35.76 17.04
C LEU A 338 39.28 -34.48 16.77
N SER A 339 40.56 -34.46 17.16
CA SER A 339 41.51 -33.37 16.86
C SER A 339 41.86 -33.21 15.39
N ASP A 340 41.66 -34.27 14.59
CA ASP A 340 42.17 -34.34 13.21
C ASP A 340 41.09 -33.90 12.21
N TYR A 341 39.85 -33.73 12.68
CA TYR A 341 38.72 -33.20 11.92
C TYR A 341 38.57 -31.69 12.17
N ARG A 342 38.35 -30.92 11.09
CA ARG A 342 38.12 -29.48 11.18
C ARG A 342 36.78 -29.17 11.85
N PRO A 343 36.72 -28.21 12.80
CA PRO A 343 35.47 -27.73 13.37
C PRO A 343 34.46 -27.25 12.31
N GLU A 344 34.95 -26.62 11.24
CA GLU A 344 34.16 -26.19 10.09
C GLU A 344 33.44 -27.36 9.38
N ASP A 345 34.18 -28.42 9.05
CA ASP A 345 33.68 -29.61 8.34
C ASP A 345 32.62 -30.36 9.18
N ILE A 346 32.88 -30.49 10.49
CA ILE A 346 31.93 -31.03 11.48
C ILE A 346 30.66 -30.17 11.54
N SER A 347 30.80 -28.85 11.61
CA SER A 347 29.68 -27.92 11.69
C SER A 347 28.79 -27.99 10.46
N LEU A 348 29.38 -28.17 9.28
CA LEU A 348 28.66 -28.31 8.02
C LEU A 348 27.95 -29.67 7.90
N SER A 349 28.61 -30.77 8.27
CA SER A 349 27.99 -32.10 8.32
C SER A 349 26.80 -32.14 9.28
N LEU A 350 26.93 -31.58 10.50
CA LEU A 350 25.81 -31.43 11.44
C LEU A 350 24.64 -30.63 10.84
N LEU A 351 24.94 -29.50 10.18
CA LEU A 351 23.93 -28.63 9.59
C LEU A 351 23.16 -29.34 8.48
N ARG A 352 23.87 -30.03 7.59
CA ARG A 352 23.30 -30.82 6.49
C ARG A 352 22.46 -31.99 7.01
N MET A 353 23.00 -32.79 7.92
CA MET A 353 22.31 -33.95 8.52
C MET A 353 20.95 -33.55 9.11
N ILE A 354 20.91 -32.46 9.89
CA ILE A 354 19.70 -31.99 10.56
C ILE A 354 18.72 -31.36 9.55
N SER A 355 19.21 -30.53 8.64
CA SER A 355 18.38 -29.88 7.62
C SER A 355 17.74 -30.88 6.64
N TYR A 356 18.49 -31.90 6.20
CA TYR A 356 17.97 -32.98 5.37
C TYR A 356 16.97 -33.87 6.12
N ASN A 357 17.20 -34.17 7.41
CA ASN A 357 16.23 -34.91 8.24
C ASN A 357 14.91 -34.12 8.36
N ILE A 358 15.00 -32.81 8.62
CA ILE A 358 13.84 -31.91 8.69
C ILE A 358 13.09 -31.88 7.34
N GLY A 359 13.79 -31.64 6.23
CA GLY A 359 13.18 -31.59 4.90
C GLY A 359 12.50 -32.90 4.51
N GLN A 360 13.15 -34.04 4.76
CA GLN A 360 12.60 -35.37 4.46
C GLN A 360 11.37 -35.70 5.31
N ILE A 361 11.42 -35.49 6.64
CA ILE A 361 10.26 -35.75 7.52
C ILE A 361 9.09 -34.82 7.17
N SER A 362 9.38 -33.57 6.79
CA SER A 362 8.37 -32.59 6.36
C SER A 362 7.69 -33.03 5.06
N TYR A 363 8.46 -33.42 4.04
CA TYR A 363 7.92 -33.95 2.79
C TYR A 363 7.11 -35.24 3.01
N LEU A 364 7.58 -36.18 3.82
CA LEU A 364 6.85 -37.43 4.13
C LEU A 364 5.50 -37.15 4.82
N ASN A 365 5.43 -36.13 5.68
CA ASN A 365 4.16 -35.68 6.26
C ASN A 365 3.26 -34.97 5.23
N ALA A 366 3.82 -34.11 4.38
CA ALA A 366 3.08 -33.45 3.31
C ALA A 366 2.46 -34.47 2.35
N LEU A 367 3.25 -35.45 1.89
CA LEU A 367 2.83 -36.57 1.07
C LEU A 367 1.72 -37.40 1.73
N ARG A 368 1.85 -37.71 3.03
CA ARG A 368 0.83 -38.45 3.80
C ARG A 368 -0.55 -37.76 3.80
N TYR A 369 -0.57 -36.43 3.76
CA TYR A 369 -1.81 -35.64 3.80
C TYR A 369 -2.18 -34.99 2.45
N GLY A 370 -1.49 -35.33 1.36
CA GLY A 370 -1.74 -34.78 0.02
C GLY A 370 -1.40 -33.30 -0.15
N LEU A 371 -0.57 -32.74 0.74
CA LEU A 371 -0.24 -31.32 0.80
C LEU A 371 0.96 -31.01 -0.10
N LYS A 372 0.88 -29.92 -0.87
CA LYS A 372 2.00 -29.38 -1.67
C LYS A 372 2.71 -28.21 -1.00
N ARG A 373 1.99 -27.46 -0.16
CA ARG A 373 2.46 -26.26 0.55
C ARG A 373 3.08 -26.62 1.89
N ILE A 374 4.39 -26.40 2.03
CA ILE A 374 5.13 -26.61 3.28
C ILE A 374 5.78 -25.28 3.67
N PHE A 375 5.28 -24.65 4.74
CA PHE A 375 5.87 -23.46 5.34
C PHE A 375 6.76 -23.86 6.51
N PHE A 376 8.03 -23.48 6.43
CA PHE A 376 8.99 -23.63 7.51
C PHE A 376 8.95 -22.38 8.40
N GLY A 377 9.09 -22.61 9.71
CA GLY A 377 9.00 -21.59 10.75
C GLY A 377 10.13 -21.73 11.78
N GLY A 378 10.25 -20.78 12.70
CA GLY A 378 11.19 -20.85 13.82
C GLY A 378 12.54 -20.15 13.56
N PHE A 379 13.44 -20.24 14.53
CA PHE A 379 14.69 -19.46 14.53
C PHE A 379 15.91 -20.18 13.94
N PHE A 380 15.86 -21.50 13.73
CA PHE A 380 16.98 -22.27 13.16
C PHE A 380 17.27 -21.96 11.68
N ILE A 381 16.27 -21.45 10.97
CA ILE A 381 16.31 -21.09 9.54
C ILE A 381 16.59 -19.60 9.31
N ARG A 382 16.45 -18.78 10.36
CA ARG A 382 16.17 -17.34 10.21
C ARG A 382 17.38 -16.49 9.84
N GLY A 383 17.42 -16.06 8.59
CA GLY A 383 18.56 -15.32 8.02
C GLY A 383 19.75 -16.25 7.73
N HIS A 384 19.47 -17.54 7.49
CA HIS A 384 20.48 -18.57 7.28
C HIS A 384 20.23 -19.22 5.91
N ALA A 385 20.61 -18.51 4.85
CA ALA A 385 20.42 -18.89 3.44
C ALA A 385 20.77 -20.36 3.17
N TYR A 386 21.93 -20.81 3.66
CA TYR A 386 22.39 -22.19 3.53
C TYR A 386 21.42 -23.23 4.11
N THR A 387 20.85 -22.95 5.29
CA THR A 387 19.87 -23.83 5.93
C THR A 387 18.59 -23.92 5.10
N MET A 388 18.14 -22.79 4.56
CA MET A 388 16.97 -22.72 3.69
C MET A 388 17.20 -23.49 2.37
N ASP A 389 18.33 -23.25 1.67
CA ASP A 389 18.73 -24.00 0.48
C ASP A 389 18.81 -25.52 0.75
N THR A 390 19.37 -25.92 1.88
CA THR A 390 19.53 -27.34 2.26
C THR A 390 18.19 -28.01 2.52
N ILE A 391 17.22 -27.30 3.12
CA ILE A 391 15.84 -27.78 3.31
C ILE A 391 15.11 -27.84 1.97
N SER A 392 15.20 -26.79 1.14
CA SER A 392 14.58 -26.72 -0.18
C SER A 392 15.07 -27.82 -1.11
N PHE A 393 16.39 -28.05 -1.17
CA PHE A 393 16.98 -29.14 -1.93
C PHE A 393 16.42 -30.49 -1.49
N ALA A 394 16.33 -30.77 -0.18
CA ALA A 394 15.77 -32.02 0.32
C ALA A 394 14.29 -32.20 -0.04
N VAL A 395 13.47 -31.16 0.10
CA VAL A 395 12.04 -31.20 -0.25
C VAL A 395 11.86 -31.37 -1.76
N HIS A 396 12.62 -30.63 -2.58
CA HIS A 396 12.59 -30.74 -4.04
C HIS A 396 13.04 -32.12 -4.51
N PHE A 397 14.17 -32.63 -4.00
CA PHE A 397 14.74 -33.92 -4.36
C PHE A 397 13.79 -35.08 -4.04
N TRP A 398 13.33 -35.19 -2.78
CA TRP A 398 12.46 -36.30 -2.38
C TRP A 398 11.06 -36.22 -3.01
N SER A 399 10.57 -35.02 -3.34
CA SER A 399 9.30 -34.83 -4.07
C SER A 399 9.41 -34.91 -5.59
N LYS A 400 10.63 -34.96 -6.16
CA LYS A 400 10.87 -34.79 -7.60
C LYS A 400 10.21 -33.51 -8.15
N GLY A 401 10.33 -32.41 -7.40
CA GLY A 401 9.74 -31.11 -7.70
C GLY A 401 8.23 -30.99 -7.46
N GLN A 402 7.55 -32.00 -6.89
CA GLN A 402 6.09 -31.96 -6.65
C GLN A 402 5.67 -31.20 -5.38
N ALA A 403 6.61 -30.92 -4.48
CA ALA A 403 6.40 -30.13 -3.27
C ALA A 403 7.48 -29.06 -3.14
N GLN A 404 7.15 -27.93 -2.51
CA GLN A 404 8.03 -26.77 -2.42
C GLN A 404 8.17 -26.32 -0.96
N ALA A 405 9.40 -25.98 -0.56
CA ALA A 405 9.69 -25.38 0.73
C ALA A 405 9.52 -23.86 0.65
N MET A 406 8.76 -23.31 1.58
CA MET A 406 8.54 -21.87 1.72
C MET A 406 8.91 -21.41 3.14
N PHE A 407 9.36 -20.17 3.25
CA PHE A 407 9.90 -19.54 4.45
C PHE A 407 9.17 -18.21 4.68
N LEU A 408 9.23 -17.64 5.89
CA LEU A 408 8.49 -16.41 6.24
C LEU A 408 9.44 -15.34 6.78
N ARG A 409 9.33 -14.08 6.35
CA ARG A 409 10.22 -12.99 6.85
C ARG A 409 10.15 -12.81 8.38
N HIS A 410 9.02 -13.17 8.99
CA HIS A 410 8.78 -13.12 10.43
C HIS A 410 8.70 -14.53 11.08
N GLU A 411 9.19 -15.58 10.42
CA GLU A 411 9.16 -16.99 10.84
C GLU A 411 9.57 -17.29 12.29
N GLY A 412 10.52 -16.52 12.84
CA GLY A 412 10.94 -16.67 14.24
C GLY A 412 9.96 -16.12 15.28
N PHE A 413 8.97 -15.30 14.88
CA PHE A 413 8.10 -14.51 15.76
C PHE A 413 6.64 -15.00 15.85
N LEU A 414 6.29 -16.06 15.11
CA LEU A 414 4.92 -16.58 14.99
C LEU A 414 4.18 -16.70 16.34
N GLY A 415 4.79 -17.31 17.36
CA GLY A 415 4.18 -17.48 18.68
C GLY A 415 3.91 -16.15 19.40
N ALA A 416 4.88 -15.23 19.44
CA ALA A 416 4.68 -13.92 20.05
C ALA A 416 3.63 -13.08 19.31
N LEU A 417 3.55 -13.22 17.98
CA LEU A 417 2.57 -12.52 17.14
C LEU A 417 1.16 -13.09 17.32
N GLY A 418 0.99 -14.41 17.44
CA GLY A 418 -0.30 -15.00 17.79
C GLY A 418 -0.75 -14.67 19.21
N ALA A 419 0.18 -14.59 20.17
CA ALA A 419 -0.10 -14.07 21.51
C ALA A 419 -0.54 -12.59 21.44
N PHE A 420 0.03 -11.79 20.53
CA PHE A 420 -0.42 -10.41 20.29
C PHE A 420 -1.84 -10.34 19.70
N MET A 421 -2.19 -11.22 18.74
CA MET A 421 -3.56 -11.34 18.20
C MET A 421 -4.58 -11.80 19.26
N SER A 422 -4.15 -12.56 20.27
CA SER A 422 -5.04 -13.13 21.29
C SER A 422 -5.72 -12.09 22.21
N TYR A 423 -5.27 -10.83 22.20
CA TYR A 423 -5.95 -9.72 22.87
C TYR A 423 -7.37 -9.46 22.31
N GLU A 424 -7.65 -9.81 21.06
CA GLU A 424 -8.95 -9.56 20.40
C GLU A 424 -9.88 -10.78 20.39
N LYS A 425 -9.27 -11.97 20.35
CA LYS A 425 -9.81 -13.35 20.45
C LYS A 425 -11.03 -13.78 19.61
N HIS A 426 -11.68 -12.90 18.85
CA HIS A 426 -12.74 -13.24 17.87
C HIS A 426 -12.72 -12.41 16.56
N GLY A 427 -11.63 -11.70 16.24
CA GLY A 427 -11.57 -10.77 15.09
C GLY A 427 -11.52 -11.43 13.68
N LEU A 428 -11.09 -12.70 13.57
CA LEU A 428 -10.78 -13.33 12.28
C LEU A 428 -11.99 -13.61 11.36
N ASP A 429 -13.20 -13.74 11.91
CA ASP A 429 -14.41 -14.01 11.11
C ASP A 429 -14.83 -12.83 10.20
N VAL A 430 -14.32 -11.62 10.47
CA VAL A 430 -14.70 -10.38 9.76
C VAL A 430 -13.90 -10.17 8.46
N LEU A 431 -12.93 -11.03 8.14
CA LEU A 431 -12.18 -10.98 6.87
C LEU A 431 -13.05 -11.22 5.61
N ARG A 432 -14.31 -11.64 5.76
CA ARG A 432 -15.27 -11.85 4.66
C ARG A 432 -16.07 -10.58 4.30
N ALA A 433 -15.44 -9.59 3.68
CA ALA A 433 -16.18 -8.50 2.99
C ALA A 433 -15.41 -7.76 1.88
N HIS A 434 -14.10 -7.92 1.75
CA HIS A 434 -13.29 -7.09 0.83
C HIS A 434 -12.78 -7.92 -0.37
N GLN A 435 -13.35 -7.68 -1.56
CA GLN A 435 -12.90 -8.28 -2.81
C GLN A 435 -11.58 -7.62 -3.26
N LEU A 436 -10.45 -8.21 -2.88
CA LEU A 436 -9.14 -7.84 -3.39
C LEU A 436 -9.04 -8.24 -4.87
N VAL A 437 -8.89 -7.26 -5.75
CA VAL A 437 -8.63 -7.46 -7.18
C VAL A 437 -7.15 -7.80 -7.39
N GLU A 438 -6.87 -8.91 -8.08
CA GLU A 438 -5.51 -9.29 -8.48
C GLU A 438 -4.87 -8.25 -9.41
N ARG A 439 -3.56 -8.00 -9.22
CA ARG A 439 -2.67 -7.41 -10.23
C ARG A 439 -1.34 -8.19 -10.20
N PHE A 440 -0.86 -8.63 -11.37
CA PHE A 440 0.39 -9.40 -11.50
C PHE A 440 1.63 -8.48 -11.44
N PRO A 441 2.70 -8.84 -10.72
CA PRO A 441 4.01 -8.23 -10.90
C PRO A 441 4.66 -8.72 -12.21
N MET A 442 5.13 -7.81 -13.06
CA MET A 442 5.94 -8.17 -14.24
C MET A 442 7.39 -8.43 -13.79
N GLY A 443 7.93 -9.62 -14.08
CA GLY A 443 9.30 -9.97 -13.69
C GLY A 443 10.36 -9.33 -14.58
N ALA A 444 11.27 -8.55 -13.98
CA ALA A 444 12.46 -8.00 -14.62
C ALA A 444 13.74 -8.43 -13.86
N PRO A 445 14.60 -9.32 -14.42
CA PRO A 445 15.72 -9.89 -13.68
C PRO A 445 16.98 -9.01 -13.76
N CYS A 446 17.20 -8.06 -12.83
CA CYS A 446 18.48 -7.33 -12.77
C CYS A 446 18.80 -6.54 -11.47
N VAL A 447 19.32 -7.19 -10.42
CA VAL A 447 20.35 -6.59 -9.53
C VAL A 447 21.32 -7.67 -9.03
N GLY A 448 22.46 -7.83 -9.71
CA GLY A 448 23.55 -8.69 -9.23
C GLY A 448 24.55 -7.91 -8.36
N GLY A 449 24.49 -8.08 -7.04
CA GLY A 449 25.54 -7.61 -6.12
C GLY A 449 26.79 -8.50 -6.18
N LYS A 450 27.99 -7.92 -6.07
CA LYS A 450 29.25 -8.70 -6.11
C LYS A 450 29.47 -9.46 -4.80
N ILE A 451 29.64 -10.78 -4.90
CA ILE A 451 30.10 -11.65 -3.81
C ILE A 451 31.64 -11.65 -3.78
N HIS A 452 32.23 -11.62 -2.58
CA HIS A 452 33.66 -11.92 -2.39
C HIS A 452 33.83 -13.39 -2.01
N GLY A 453 34.50 -14.17 -2.88
CA GLY A 453 34.86 -15.57 -2.66
C GLY A 453 35.68 -16.09 -3.84
N PRO A 454 36.51 -17.13 -3.66
CA PRO A 454 37.27 -17.71 -4.76
C PRO A 454 36.34 -18.49 -5.72
N PRO A 455 36.45 -18.31 -7.05
CA PRO A 455 35.65 -19.08 -8.01
C PRO A 455 36.15 -20.52 -8.12
N LEU A 456 35.21 -21.46 -8.30
CA LEU A 456 35.53 -22.82 -8.70
C LEU A 456 35.86 -22.84 -10.21
N GLY A 457 37.08 -23.27 -10.55
CA GLY A 457 37.43 -23.70 -11.90
C GLY A 457 36.98 -25.15 -12.17
N ASP A 458 37.16 -25.70 -13.37
CA ASP A 458 37.85 -25.17 -14.55
C ASP A 458 37.30 -25.84 -15.82
N LEU A 459 37.29 -25.13 -16.97
CA LEU A 459 37.10 -25.72 -18.29
C LEU A 459 37.68 -24.89 -19.46
N ASN A 460 38.95 -24.48 -19.34
CA ASN A 460 39.93 -24.29 -20.43
C ASN A 460 39.74 -23.22 -21.54
N GLU A 461 40.69 -22.27 -21.53
CA GLU A 461 41.44 -21.69 -22.68
C GLU A 461 40.86 -20.58 -23.62
N LYS A 462 41.41 -19.36 -23.44
CA LYS A 462 41.91 -18.39 -24.48
C LYS A 462 40.85 -17.61 -25.33
N ILE A 463 41.05 -16.36 -25.78
CA ILE A 463 42.23 -15.45 -25.91
C ILE A 463 41.91 -14.00 -25.44
N SER A 464 42.84 -13.42 -24.68
CA SER A 464 43.42 -12.03 -24.70
C SER A 464 42.91 -10.94 -25.70
N TRP A 465 42.98 -9.61 -25.46
CA TRP A 465 43.51 -8.80 -24.33
C TRP A 465 42.94 -7.36 -24.27
N MET A 466 43.19 -6.72 -23.12
CA MET A 466 43.01 -5.30 -22.76
C MET A 466 43.85 -4.28 -23.58
N GLU A 467 44.67 -4.71 -24.56
CA GLU A 467 45.81 -3.91 -25.06
C GLU A 467 45.47 -2.71 -25.93
N LYS A 468 44.29 -2.71 -26.57
CA LYS A 468 43.86 -1.60 -27.45
C LYS A 468 43.12 -0.47 -26.73
N PHE A 469 42.85 -0.60 -25.43
CA PHE A 469 41.99 0.34 -24.69
C PHE A 469 42.68 1.66 -24.30
N VAL A 470 44.00 1.79 -24.47
CA VAL A 470 44.80 2.86 -23.84
C VAL A 470 45.44 3.86 -24.83
N GLN A 471 45.61 3.53 -26.11
CA GLN A 471 46.59 4.22 -26.97
C GLN A 471 46.05 5.25 -28.00
N LYS A 472 44.74 5.54 -28.05
CA LYS A 472 44.17 6.61 -28.90
C LYS A 472 43.01 7.39 -28.27
N GLY A 473 43.10 7.65 -26.97
CA GLY A 473 42.16 8.51 -26.24
C GLY A 473 42.41 10.02 -26.40
N THR A 474 42.47 10.55 -27.62
CA THR A 474 42.52 12.02 -27.87
C THR A 474 42.08 12.42 -29.28
N GLU A 475 41.56 13.66 -29.38
CA GLU A 475 41.31 14.48 -30.58
C GLU A 475 40.01 14.29 -31.43
N ILE A 476 39.21 15.36 -31.42
CA ILE A 476 38.49 15.99 -32.56
C ILE A 476 37.09 15.47 -33.00
N THR A 477 36.07 16.23 -32.52
CA THR A 477 34.76 16.61 -33.13
C THR A 477 33.72 15.58 -33.59
N ALA A 478 32.44 15.91 -33.36
CA ALA A 478 31.25 15.37 -34.04
C ALA A 478 31.16 15.87 -35.51
N PRO A 479 30.42 15.21 -36.44
CA PRO A 479 28.95 15.17 -36.40
C PRO A 479 28.29 13.85 -36.90
N VAL A 480 26.94 13.83 -36.95
CA VAL A 480 26.06 12.73 -37.42
C VAL A 480 25.75 12.86 -38.93
N PRO A 481 25.74 11.76 -39.71
CA PRO A 481 24.59 11.54 -40.64
C PRO A 481 24.21 10.06 -40.97
N MET A 482 22.89 9.80 -40.99
CA MET A 482 22.09 8.93 -41.91
C MET A 482 22.49 7.47 -42.27
N ALA A 483 21.70 6.49 -41.79
CA ALA A 483 20.75 5.58 -42.51
C ALA A 483 21.02 5.05 -43.97
N PRO A 484 20.36 3.94 -44.44
CA PRO A 484 19.65 2.85 -43.75
C PRO A 484 20.14 1.42 -44.16
N PRO A 485 19.32 0.43 -44.64
CA PRO A 485 19.20 -0.88 -43.98
C PRO A 485 19.88 -2.07 -44.71
N GLY A 486 20.08 -3.18 -43.99
CA GLY A 486 20.55 -4.45 -44.57
C GLY A 486 19.98 -5.67 -43.82
N THR A 487 19.35 -6.60 -44.54
CA THR A 487 18.66 -7.77 -44.00
C THR A 487 19.33 -9.10 -44.38
N THR A 488 19.75 -9.87 -43.39
CA THR A 488 19.99 -11.34 -43.41
C THR A 488 20.25 -11.81 -41.97
N GLY A 489 19.79 -12.98 -41.49
CA GLY A 489 18.79 -13.90 -42.06
C GLY A 489 18.80 -15.29 -41.39
N VAL A 490 17.61 -15.84 -41.10
CA VAL A 490 17.31 -17.25 -40.75
C VAL A 490 17.69 -17.73 -39.32
N GLY A 491 16.74 -18.41 -38.67
CA GLY A 491 16.94 -19.20 -37.44
C GLY A 491 16.44 -18.52 -36.14
N GLY A 492 15.34 -18.92 -35.49
CA GLY A 492 14.32 -19.93 -35.84
C GLY A 492 14.04 -20.91 -34.69
N PHE A 493 13.05 -20.60 -33.85
CA PHE A 493 12.44 -21.52 -32.88
C PHE A 493 10.92 -21.26 -32.77
N GLU A 494 10.19 -22.20 -32.16
CA GLU A 494 8.80 -22.48 -32.52
C GLU A 494 7.73 -21.74 -31.70
N ARG A 495 6.57 -21.51 -32.32
CA ARG A 495 5.33 -21.04 -31.67
C ARG A 495 4.53 -22.23 -31.12
N PRO A 496 4.06 -22.21 -29.86
CA PRO A 496 2.91 -23.02 -29.44
C PRO A 496 1.65 -22.58 -30.20
N SER A 497 0.93 -23.53 -30.81
CA SER A 497 -0.27 -23.24 -31.61
C SER A 497 -1.54 -23.06 -30.75
N SER A 498 -2.38 -22.08 -31.07
CA SER A 498 -3.63 -21.83 -30.36
C SER A 498 -4.77 -22.79 -30.76
N ARG A 499 -5.51 -23.27 -29.74
CA ARG A 499 -6.88 -23.81 -29.76
C ARG A 499 -7.30 -24.00 -28.29
N GLY A 500 -8.45 -23.57 -27.80
CA GLY A 500 -9.53 -22.81 -28.44
C GLY A 500 -10.88 -23.25 -27.88
N ASN A 501 -11.46 -22.47 -26.98
CA ASN A 501 -12.84 -22.61 -26.50
C ASN A 501 -13.34 -21.22 -26.05
N ALA A 502 -14.44 -20.76 -26.62
CA ALA A 502 -15.07 -19.51 -26.23
C ALA A 502 -16.30 -19.80 -25.36
N LEU A 503 -16.50 -19.06 -24.26
CA LEU A 503 -17.82 -18.86 -23.66
C LEU A 503 -17.84 -17.73 -22.62
N ARG A 504 -18.89 -16.91 -22.73
CA ARG A 504 -19.36 -15.84 -21.81
C ARG A 504 -18.60 -14.52 -21.79
N SER A 505 -19.40 -13.47 -21.78
CA SER A 505 -19.05 -12.06 -21.65
C SER A 505 -19.71 -11.52 -20.38
N ASP A 506 -18.92 -11.22 -19.35
CA ASP A 506 -19.38 -10.49 -18.17
C ASP A 506 -18.65 -9.15 -18.12
N ALA A 507 -19.42 -8.05 -18.18
CA ALA A 507 -18.91 -6.69 -18.40
C ALA A 507 -18.32 -6.02 -17.13
N SER A 508 -17.71 -6.80 -16.24
CA SER A 508 -17.19 -6.35 -14.94
C SER A 508 -15.66 -6.45 -14.81
N ALA A 509 -14.95 -6.92 -15.84
CA ALA A 509 -13.50 -7.03 -15.85
C ALA A 509 -12.83 -5.74 -16.40
N ALA A 510 -12.90 -4.65 -15.62
CA ALA A 510 -12.00 -3.52 -15.82
C ALA A 510 -10.59 -3.94 -15.38
N LEU A 511 -9.69 -4.20 -16.33
CA LEU A 511 -8.36 -4.70 -16.02
C LEU A 511 -7.48 -3.56 -15.50
N ASN A 512 -6.64 -3.91 -14.54
CA ASN A 512 -6.01 -3.00 -13.60
C ASN A 512 -4.49 -3.25 -13.69
N ILE A 513 -3.74 -2.31 -14.27
CA ILE A 513 -2.32 -2.46 -14.61
C ILE A 513 -1.42 -2.21 -13.38
N GLY A 514 -0.24 -2.83 -13.31
CA GLY A 514 0.98 -2.25 -12.69
C GLY A 514 1.07 -1.90 -11.20
N VAL A 515 -0.02 -1.77 -10.42
CA VAL A 515 0.03 -1.08 -9.11
C VAL A 515 0.89 -1.80 -8.07
N LEU A 516 2.13 -1.33 -8.00
CA LEU A 516 3.07 -1.48 -6.90
C LEU A 516 3.18 -0.14 -6.16
N HIS A 517 2.04 0.39 -5.68
CA HIS A 517 1.96 1.52 -4.75
C HIS A 517 0.84 1.31 -3.72
N LEU A 518 0.91 2.05 -2.61
CA LEU A 518 -0.08 2.00 -1.53
C LEU A 518 -1.36 2.68 -2.01
N VAL A 519 -2.45 1.92 -2.16
CA VAL A 519 -3.77 2.44 -2.51
C VAL A 519 -4.65 2.43 -1.26
N PRO A 520 -5.42 3.50 -0.98
CA PRO A 520 -6.54 3.45 -0.04
C PRO A 520 -7.55 2.35 -0.42
N THR A 521 -8.49 2.06 0.48
CA THR A 521 -9.70 1.34 0.07
C THR A 521 -10.41 2.14 -1.02
N LEU A 522 -10.47 1.56 -2.23
CA LEU A 522 -11.12 2.17 -3.37
C LEU A 522 -12.62 1.87 -3.34
N GLU A 523 -13.41 2.93 -3.19
CA GLU A 523 -14.87 2.90 -3.24
C GLU A 523 -15.37 3.41 -4.60
N VAL A 524 -16.60 3.02 -4.96
CA VAL A 524 -17.33 3.66 -6.05
C VAL A 524 -17.87 5.00 -5.56
N PHE A 525 -17.56 6.07 -6.28
CA PHE A 525 -17.89 7.44 -5.89
C PHE A 525 -19.42 7.62 -5.71
N PRO A 526 -19.92 7.98 -4.51
CA PRO A 526 -21.36 7.87 -4.18
C PRO A 526 -22.30 8.72 -5.04
N LEU A 527 -21.81 9.82 -5.61
CA LEU A 527 -22.58 10.71 -6.47
C LEU A 527 -22.57 10.31 -7.96
N LEU A 528 -21.89 9.22 -8.34
CA LEU A 528 -21.91 8.71 -9.72
C LEU A 528 -23.32 8.19 -10.06
N ALA A 529 -23.91 8.64 -11.18
CA ALA A 529 -25.32 8.37 -11.49
C ALA A 529 -25.60 6.87 -11.66
N ASP A 530 -24.93 6.22 -12.61
CA ASP A 530 -24.96 4.76 -12.81
C ASP A 530 -23.52 4.22 -13.00
N PRO A 531 -22.94 3.59 -11.95
CA PRO A 531 -21.61 2.99 -12.03
C PRO A 531 -21.46 1.82 -13.00
N LYS A 532 -22.55 1.20 -13.49
CA LYS A 532 -22.49 0.01 -14.37
C LYS A 532 -22.29 0.35 -15.84
N ILE A 533 -22.80 1.50 -16.27
CA ILE A 533 -22.67 2.01 -17.66
C ILE A 533 -21.57 3.07 -17.78
N TYR A 534 -20.96 3.47 -16.67
CA TYR A 534 -19.93 4.49 -16.65
C TYR A 534 -18.60 3.96 -17.18
N GLU A 535 -18.15 4.58 -18.27
CA GLU A 535 -16.80 4.51 -18.80
C GLU A 535 -16.09 5.84 -18.48
N PRO A 536 -14.95 5.83 -17.76
CA PRO A 536 -14.16 7.04 -17.56
C PRO A 536 -13.61 7.59 -18.88
N ASN A 537 -13.07 6.74 -19.76
CA ASN A 537 -12.30 7.18 -20.93
C ASN A 537 -13.18 7.79 -22.03
N THR A 538 -12.84 9.01 -22.47
CA THR A 538 -13.53 9.66 -23.61
C THR A 538 -12.95 9.24 -24.97
N ILE A 539 -11.71 8.72 -25.01
CA ILE A 539 -11.10 8.10 -26.20
C ILE A 539 -11.00 6.59 -25.96
N ASP A 540 -11.46 5.80 -26.93
CA ASP A 540 -11.25 4.36 -26.99
C ASP A 540 -9.93 4.05 -27.72
N LEU A 541 -8.95 3.45 -27.04
CA LEU A 541 -7.66 3.08 -27.63
C LEU A 541 -7.65 1.70 -28.31
N SER A 542 -8.82 1.05 -28.45
CA SER A 542 -8.97 -0.05 -29.42
C SER A 542 -9.00 0.44 -30.88
N ASP A 543 -9.25 1.74 -31.10
CA ASP A 543 -8.94 2.43 -32.35
C ASP A 543 -7.42 2.52 -32.51
N HIS A 544 -6.86 1.67 -33.38
CA HIS A 544 -5.43 1.60 -33.64
C HIS A 544 -4.83 2.96 -34.06
N SER A 545 -5.61 3.82 -34.71
CA SER A 545 -5.14 5.14 -35.13
C SER A 545 -5.03 6.15 -33.98
N GLU A 546 -5.79 5.95 -32.88
CA GLU A 546 -5.60 6.68 -31.62
C GLU A 546 -4.43 6.09 -30.83
N LEU A 547 -4.32 4.75 -30.81
CA LEU A 547 -3.22 4.04 -30.16
C LEU A 547 -1.87 4.52 -30.69
N GLU A 548 -1.64 4.45 -32.01
CA GLU A 548 -0.42 4.95 -32.66
C GLU A 548 -0.13 6.41 -32.29
N PHE A 549 -1.15 7.27 -32.32
CA PHE A 549 -1.00 8.70 -32.03
C PHE A 549 -0.58 8.97 -30.58
N TRP A 550 -1.27 8.40 -29.59
CA TRP A 550 -0.92 8.60 -28.18
C TRP A 550 0.43 7.96 -27.83
N PHE A 551 0.83 6.90 -28.54
CA PHE A 551 2.12 6.26 -28.36
C PHE A 551 3.26 7.08 -28.97
N MET A 552 3.05 7.73 -30.11
CA MET A 552 4.00 8.72 -30.64
C MET A 552 4.15 9.90 -29.67
N VAL A 553 3.07 10.49 -29.18
CA VAL A 553 3.11 11.61 -28.22
C VAL A 553 3.91 11.23 -26.96
N LEU A 554 3.67 10.05 -26.39
CA LEU A 554 4.41 9.60 -25.21
C LEU A 554 5.89 9.28 -25.51
N SER A 555 6.20 8.77 -26.70
CA SER A 555 7.57 8.49 -27.13
C SER A 555 8.37 9.77 -27.41
N GLU A 556 7.75 10.79 -28.02
CA GLU A 556 8.37 12.10 -28.28
C GLU A 556 8.63 12.89 -26.98
N HIS A 557 7.74 12.75 -25.98
CA HIS A 557 7.89 13.41 -24.68
C HIS A 557 8.84 12.68 -23.71
N LEU A 558 9.16 11.40 -23.94
CA LEU A 558 9.96 10.59 -23.02
C LEU A 558 11.34 11.19 -22.68
N PRO A 559 12.14 11.76 -23.61
CA PRO A 559 13.45 12.34 -23.28
C PRO A 559 13.37 13.56 -22.35
N ASP A 560 12.32 14.37 -22.47
CA ASP A 560 12.07 15.53 -21.61
C ASP A 560 11.60 15.08 -20.21
N LEU A 561 10.76 14.04 -20.14
CA LEU A 561 10.36 13.42 -18.87
C LEU A 561 11.54 12.80 -18.11
N VAL A 562 12.44 12.11 -18.83
CA VAL A 562 13.71 11.62 -18.25
C VAL A 562 14.56 12.78 -17.73
N ALA A 563 14.69 13.88 -18.48
CA ALA A 563 15.45 15.04 -18.03
C ALA A 563 14.86 15.68 -16.77
N LYS A 564 13.54 15.78 -16.66
CA LYS A 564 12.81 16.28 -15.48
C LYS A 564 13.01 15.37 -14.26
N ALA A 565 12.80 14.07 -14.42
CA ALA A 565 13.01 13.07 -13.37
C ALA A 565 14.48 13.02 -12.86
N VAL A 566 15.45 13.11 -13.78
CA VAL A 566 16.88 13.19 -13.41
C VAL A 566 17.20 14.50 -12.70
N ALA A 567 16.52 15.60 -13.04
CA ALA A 567 16.74 16.91 -12.42
C ALA A 567 16.12 17.04 -11.02
N SER A 568 14.99 16.39 -10.72
CA SER A 568 14.42 16.39 -9.36
C SER A 568 15.35 15.67 -8.37
N GLU A 569 16.02 14.61 -8.81
CA GLU A 569 17.05 13.85 -8.08
C GLU A 569 18.47 14.50 -8.19
N GLY A 570 18.54 15.81 -8.39
CA GLY A 570 19.78 16.60 -8.35
C GLY A 570 20.78 16.33 -9.49
N GLY A 571 20.38 15.63 -10.56
CA GLY A 571 21.23 15.38 -11.74
C GLY A 571 22.36 14.38 -11.52
N THR A 572 22.30 13.56 -10.46
CA THR A 572 23.36 12.58 -10.13
C THR A 572 23.53 11.52 -11.23
N ASP A 573 24.73 10.93 -11.35
CA ASP A 573 24.96 9.84 -12.31
C ASP A 573 24.16 8.56 -11.97
N ASP A 574 23.74 8.43 -10.71
CA ASP A 574 22.81 7.39 -10.29
C ASP A 574 21.40 7.65 -10.85
N ALA A 575 20.87 8.87 -10.67
CA ALA A 575 19.61 9.29 -11.27
C ALA A 575 19.63 9.16 -12.80
N LYS A 576 20.69 9.60 -13.49
CA LYS A 576 20.85 9.41 -14.94
C LYS A 576 20.67 7.95 -15.35
N ARG A 577 21.37 7.03 -14.66
CA ARG A 577 21.30 5.59 -14.93
C ARG A 577 19.89 5.00 -14.69
N ARG A 578 19.16 5.48 -13.66
CA ARG A 578 17.77 5.10 -13.42
C ARG A 578 16.85 5.66 -14.51
N GLY A 579 17.05 6.91 -14.93
CA GLY A 579 16.32 7.56 -16.02
C GLY A 579 16.47 6.83 -17.36
N ASP A 580 17.70 6.43 -17.70
CA ASP A 580 17.99 5.59 -18.87
C ASP A 580 17.32 4.20 -18.79
N ALA A 581 17.20 3.63 -17.58
CA ALA A 581 16.55 2.33 -17.35
C ALA A 581 15.02 2.43 -17.47
N PHE A 582 14.42 3.45 -16.84
CA PHE A 582 13.03 3.85 -17.02
C PHE A 582 12.69 4.05 -18.49
N ALA A 583 13.51 4.82 -19.23
CA ALA A 583 13.28 5.08 -20.65
C ALA A 583 13.22 3.78 -21.47
N ARG A 584 14.14 2.83 -21.23
CA ARG A 584 14.14 1.52 -21.89
C ARG A 584 12.92 0.67 -21.50
N ALA A 585 12.59 0.59 -20.22
CA ALA A 585 11.48 -0.21 -19.73
C ALA A 585 10.12 0.30 -20.23
N PHE A 586 9.88 1.61 -20.12
CA PHE A 586 8.65 2.23 -20.62
C PHE A 586 8.54 2.10 -22.14
N SER A 587 9.64 2.31 -22.90
CA SER A 587 9.66 2.07 -24.36
C SER A 587 9.34 0.62 -24.72
N ALA A 588 9.81 -0.37 -23.94
CA ALA A 588 9.48 -1.77 -24.15
C ALA A 588 8.01 -2.09 -23.85
N HIS A 589 7.42 -1.46 -22.83
CA HIS A 589 5.98 -1.58 -22.55
C HIS A 589 5.11 -0.94 -23.64
N LEU A 590 5.54 0.21 -24.21
CA LEU A 590 4.88 0.80 -25.39
C LEU A 590 5.00 -0.13 -26.60
N ALA A 591 6.19 -0.64 -26.94
CA ALA A 591 6.35 -1.60 -28.04
C ALA A 591 5.42 -2.82 -27.89
N ARG A 592 5.36 -3.41 -26.68
CA ARG A 592 4.50 -4.56 -26.38
C ARG A 592 3.01 -4.25 -26.52
N LEU A 593 2.56 -3.05 -26.17
CA LEU A 593 1.15 -2.64 -26.34
C LEU A 593 0.81 -2.27 -27.79
N MET A 594 1.77 -1.91 -28.63
CA MET A 594 1.54 -1.78 -30.08
C MET A 594 1.35 -3.14 -30.75
N GLU A 595 2.14 -4.15 -30.34
CA GLU A 595 2.02 -5.53 -30.81
C GLU A 595 0.75 -6.23 -30.28
N GLU A 596 0.44 -6.05 -29.00
CA GLU A 596 -0.72 -6.67 -28.33
C GLU A 596 -1.50 -5.63 -27.48
N PRO A 597 -2.40 -4.84 -28.07
CA PRO A 597 -3.14 -3.78 -27.36
C PRO A 597 -3.99 -4.26 -26.18
N ALA A 598 -4.41 -5.53 -26.20
CA ALA A 598 -5.19 -6.17 -25.14
C ALA A 598 -4.32 -6.83 -24.04
N ALA A 599 -2.99 -6.73 -24.10
CA ALA A 599 -2.10 -7.46 -23.19
C ALA A 599 -1.93 -6.84 -21.79
N TYR A 600 -2.69 -5.78 -21.49
CA TYR A 600 -3.08 -5.37 -20.14
C TYR A 600 -4.61 -5.16 -20.03
N GLY A 601 -5.42 -5.90 -20.81
CA GLY A 601 -6.88 -5.81 -20.83
C GLY A 601 -7.43 -4.64 -21.66
N LYS A 602 -8.54 -4.02 -21.22
CA LYS A 602 -9.15 -2.89 -21.94
C LYS A 602 -8.30 -1.63 -21.75
N LEU A 603 -7.48 -1.32 -22.75
CA LEU A 603 -6.59 -0.17 -22.74
C LEU A 603 -7.38 1.14 -22.93
N GLY A 604 -7.34 2.00 -21.91
CA GLY A 604 -7.80 3.39 -21.96
C GLY A 604 -6.64 4.39 -21.85
N LEU A 605 -6.88 5.64 -22.24
CA LEU A 605 -5.86 6.70 -22.13
C LEU A 605 -5.47 6.97 -20.67
N ALA A 606 -6.40 6.83 -19.73
CA ALA A 606 -6.10 6.91 -18.30
C ALA A 606 -5.05 5.86 -17.88
N ASN A 607 -5.22 4.60 -18.31
CA ASN A 607 -4.33 3.48 -17.96
C ASN A 607 -2.93 3.64 -18.59
N LEU A 608 -2.87 4.19 -19.80
CA LEU A 608 -1.61 4.47 -20.49
C LEU A 608 -0.80 5.59 -19.81
N LEU A 609 -1.49 6.60 -19.28
CA LEU A 609 -0.88 7.68 -18.49
C LEU A 609 -0.51 7.21 -17.07
N GLU A 610 -1.31 6.34 -16.45
CA GLU A 610 -1.01 5.71 -15.16
C GLU A 610 0.26 4.85 -15.23
N LEU A 611 0.37 3.97 -16.23
CA LEU A 611 1.55 3.12 -16.50
C LEU A 611 2.86 3.91 -16.57
N ARG A 612 2.82 5.14 -17.11
CA ARG A 612 3.99 6.04 -17.19
C ARG A 612 4.48 6.46 -15.80
N GLU A 613 3.55 6.86 -14.94
CA GLU A 613 3.88 7.27 -13.56
C GLU A 613 4.26 6.05 -12.70
N GLU A 614 3.67 4.88 -12.94
CA GLU A 614 4.06 3.61 -12.30
C GLU A 614 5.52 3.26 -12.63
N CYS A 615 5.92 3.29 -13.91
CA CYS A 615 7.30 3.06 -14.30
C CYS A 615 8.27 4.10 -13.69
N LEU A 616 7.91 5.40 -13.63
CA LEU A 616 8.76 6.39 -12.95
C LEU A 616 9.01 6.01 -11.48
N ARG A 617 7.96 5.61 -10.77
CA ARG A 617 8.03 5.22 -9.36
C ARG A 617 8.77 3.90 -9.14
N GLU A 618 8.66 2.93 -10.05
CA GLU A 618 9.44 1.69 -10.06
C GLU A 618 10.96 1.98 -10.14
N PHE A 619 11.37 2.92 -11.01
CA PHE A 619 12.76 3.39 -11.13
C PHE A 619 13.14 4.45 -10.08
N GLN A 620 12.41 4.52 -8.96
CA GLN A 620 12.70 5.36 -7.80
C GLN A 620 12.76 6.87 -8.13
N PHE A 621 11.86 7.33 -8.99
CA PHE A 621 11.52 8.74 -9.11
C PHE A 621 10.17 8.98 -8.42
N VAL A 622 10.21 9.53 -7.21
CA VAL A 622 9.01 9.75 -6.38
C VAL A 622 8.15 10.88 -6.95
N ASP A 623 8.80 11.96 -7.40
CA ASP A 623 8.17 13.10 -8.06
C ASP A 623 9.16 13.70 -9.08
N ALA A 624 8.82 13.64 -10.37
CA ALA A 624 9.65 14.18 -11.45
C ALA A 624 9.49 15.70 -11.64
N TYR A 625 8.52 16.33 -10.96
CA TYR A 625 8.13 17.72 -11.15
C TYR A 625 8.19 18.57 -9.87
N ILE A 626 8.52 18.00 -8.70
CA ILE A 626 8.55 18.69 -7.40
C ILE A 626 9.29 20.04 -7.41
N THR A 627 10.45 20.14 -8.06
CA THR A 627 11.22 21.39 -8.17
C THR A 627 10.58 22.43 -9.10
N ILE A 628 9.74 21.98 -10.05
CA ILE A 628 8.89 22.82 -10.89
C ILE A 628 7.70 23.29 -10.05
N LYS A 629 6.91 22.37 -9.48
CA LYS A 629 5.72 22.65 -8.65
C LYS A 629 6.00 23.65 -7.53
N GLN A 630 7.10 23.48 -6.78
CA GLN A 630 7.48 24.41 -5.71
C GLN A 630 7.69 25.84 -6.22
N ARG A 631 8.40 25.99 -7.35
CA ARG A 631 8.68 27.29 -7.99
C ARG A 631 7.43 27.92 -8.63
N GLU A 632 6.58 27.09 -9.23
CA GLU A 632 5.27 27.48 -9.76
C GLU A 632 4.37 28.02 -8.65
N ASN A 633 4.30 27.33 -7.51
CA ASN A 633 3.52 27.71 -6.33
C ASN A 633 4.02 29.04 -5.73
N GLU A 634 5.32 29.17 -5.44
CA GLU A 634 5.93 30.39 -4.89
C GLU A 634 5.62 31.62 -5.76
N ALA A 635 5.87 31.53 -7.07
CA ALA A 635 5.64 32.64 -8.00
C ALA A 635 4.16 33.02 -8.15
N SER A 636 3.25 32.06 -7.97
CA SER A 636 1.81 32.29 -8.05
C SER A 636 1.25 32.88 -6.75
N LEU A 637 1.70 32.40 -5.59
CA LEU A 637 1.31 32.91 -4.28
C LEU A 637 1.75 34.38 -4.11
N ALA A 638 2.93 34.75 -4.63
CA ALA A 638 3.43 36.12 -4.61
C ALA A 638 2.53 37.14 -5.34
N VAL A 639 1.71 36.72 -6.31
CA VAL A 639 0.80 37.61 -7.08
C VAL A 639 -0.69 37.43 -6.76
N LEU A 640 -1.04 36.43 -5.94
CA LEU A 640 -2.41 36.19 -5.49
C LEU A 640 -3.07 37.43 -4.83
N PRO A 641 -2.41 38.24 -3.98
CA PRO A 641 -3.05 39.37 -3.32
C PRO A 641 -3.63 40.39 -4.31
N ASP A 642 -2.88 40.72 -5.36
CA ASP A 642 -3.31 41.65 -6.41
C ASP A 642 -4.53 41.13 -7.17
N LEU A 643 -4.60 39.82 -7.41
CA LEU A 643 -5.74 39.18 -8.06
C LEU A 643 -6.99 39.20 -7.16
N LEU A 644 -6.84 38.95 -5.86
CA LEU A 644 -7.96 39.00 -4.92
C LEU A 644 -8.54 40.41 -4.78
N ILE A 645 -7.69 41.44 -4.79
CA ILE A 645 -8.10 42.86 -4.81
C ILE A 645 -8.83 43.19 -6.12
N GLU A 646 -8.30 42.74 -7.27
CA GLU A 646 -8.92 42.92 -8.58
C GLU A 646 -10.33 42.30 -8.63
N LEU A 647 -10.47 41.04 -8.22
CA LEU A 647 -11.74 40.31 -8.21
C LEU A 647 -12.77 40.93 -7.24
N ASP A 648 -12.34 41.44 -6.10
CA ASP A 648 -13.24 42.06 -5.12
C ASP A 648 -13.77 43.43 -5.59
N SER A 649 -13.06 44.10 -6.51
CA SER A 649 -13.52 45.35 -7.14
C SER A 649 -14.64 45.14 -8.17
N MET A 650 -14.81 43.92 -8.69
CA MET A 650 -15.83 43.58 -9.69
C MET A 650 -17.21 43.33 -9.06
N ASN A 651 -18.28 43.49 -9.84
CA ASN A 651 -19.61 43.10 -9.40
C ASN A 651 -19.79 41.56 -9.37
N GLU A 652 -20.88 41.06 -8.77
CA GLU A 652 -21.10 39.62 -8.53
C GLU A 652 -21.20 38.77 -9.81
N GLU A 653 -21.69 39.33 -10.92
CA GLU A 653 -21.76 38.66 -12.22
C GLU A 653 -20.43 38.72 -12.99
N GLU A 654 -19.79 39.89 -13.01
CA GLU A 654 -18.45 40.08 -13.60
C GLU A 654 -17.40 39.21 -12.91
N ARG A 655 -17.43 39.15 -11.58
CA ARG A 655 -16.50 38.33 -10.78
C ARG A 655 -16.69 36.84 -11.06
N LEU A 656 -17.93 36.36 -11.15
CA LEU A 656 -18.19 34.95 -11.44
C LEU A 656 -17.69 34.57 -12.85
N LEU A 657 -17.81 35.47 -13.83
CA LEU A 657 -17.22 35.27 -15.16
C LEU A 657 -15.69 35.27 -15.09
N ALA A 658 -15.09 36.28 -14.46
CA ALA A 658 -13.64 36.40 -14.32
C ALA A 658 -12.99 35.25 -13.52
N LEU A 659 -13.73 34.58 -12.63
CA LEU A 659 -13.28 33.37 -11.94
C LEU A 659 -13.25 32.14 -12.86
N ILE A 660 -14.28 31.96 -13.71
CA ILE A 660 -14.32 30.84 -14.66
C ILE A 660 -13.34 31.06 -15.83
N GLU A 661 -13.25 32.27 -16.37
CA GLU A 661 -12.16 32.67 -17.26
C GLU A 661 -10.79 32.49 -16.58
N GLY A 662 -10.72 32.73 -15.27
CA GLY A 662 -9.52 32.58 -14.45
C GLY A 662 -9.02 31.14 -14.42
N VAL A 663 -9.87 30.18 -14.03
CA VAL A 663 -9.55 28.74 -14.08
C VAL A 663 -9.10 28.32 -15.49
N LEU A 664 -9.88 28.67 -16.52
CA LEU A 664 -9.55 28.32 -17.91
C LEU A 664 -8.22 28.94 -18.39
N ALA A 665 -7.88 30.15 -17.94
CA ALA A 665 -6.61 30.80 -18.24
C ALA A 665 -5.44 30.28 -17.39
N ALA A 666 -5.71 29.75 -16.21
CA ALA A 666 -4.71 29.22 -15.30
C ALA A 666 -4.24 27.81 -15.71
N ASN A 667 -5.15 26.96 -16.20
CA ASN A 667 -4.83 25.64 -16.74
C ASN A 667 -3.90 25.70 -17.98
N ILE A 668 -3.65 26.86 -18.59
CA ILE A 668 -2.62 27.06 -19.63
C ILE A 668 -1.21 26.75 -19.10
N PHE A 669 -0.93 27.09 -17.83
CA PHE A 669 0.42 27.24 -17.29
C PHE A 669 1.08 25.91 -16.90
N ASP A 670 1.30 25.03 -17.88
CA ASP A 670 2.33 23.99 -17.82
C ASP A 670 3.69 24.62 -18.11
N TRP A 671 4.47 24.95 -17.06
CA TRP A 671 5.80 25.56 -17.22
C TRP A 671 6.81 24.62 -17.89
N GLY A 672 6.50 23.32 -17.98
CA GLY A 672 7.27 22.33 -18.73
C GLY A 672 7.06 22.39 -20.25
N SER A 673 6.12 23.20 -20.75
CA SER A 673 5.80 23.30 -22.18
C SER A 673 6.57 24.43 -22.91
N ARG A 674 7.06 24.16 -24.13
CA ARG A 674 7.70 25.19 -24.98
C ARG A 674 6.80 26.41 -25.22
N ALA A 675 5.49 26.21 -25.33
CA ALA A 675 4.52 27.29 -25.51
C ALA A 675 4.48 28.24 -24.30
N CYS A 676 4.64 27.74 -23.07
CA CYS A 676 4.78 28.59 -21.90
C CYS A 676 6.16 29.27 -21.83
N VAL A 677 7.25 28.59 -22.22
CA VAL A 677 8.59 29.20 -22.33
C VAL A 677 8.56 30.47 -23.20
N ASP A 678 7.89 30.41 -24.35
CA ASP A 678 7.71 31.56 -25.25
C ASP A 678 6.82 32.68 -24.66
N LEU A 679 6.06 32.45 -23.59
CA LEU A 679 5.27 33.49 -22.91
C LEU A 679 6.08 34.26 -21.86
N TYR A 680 7.07 33.66 -21.19
CA TYR A 680 7.94 34.36 -20.22
C TYR A 680 8.73 35.51 -20.84
N HIS A 681 9.09 35.41 -22.11
CA HIS A 681 9.74 36.51 -22.85
C HIS A 681 8.84 37.74 -23.08
N LYS A 682 7.60 37.75 -22.57
CA LYS A 682 6.57 38.77 -22.87
C LYS A 682 5.95 39.44 -21.63
N GLY A 683 6.26 38.99 -20.40
CA GLY A 683 5.75 39.63 -19.17
C GLY A 683 5.91 38.78 -17.90
N THR A 684 5.45 39.31 -16.77
CA THR A 684 5.36 38.59 -15.49
C THR A 684 4.21 37.58 -15.48
N ILE A 685 4.23 36.61 -14.55
CA ILE A 685 3.19 35.58 -14.40
C ILE A 685 1.76 36.16 -14.35
N ILE A 686 1.55 37.24 -13.58
CA ILE A 686 0.23 37.88 -13.43
C ILE A 686 -0.20 38.65 -14.70
N GLU A 687 0.76 39.20 -15.46
CA GLU A 687 0.48 39.84 -16.74
C GLU A 687 0.11 38.81 -17.80
N ILE A 688 0.85 37.69 -17.90
CA ILE A 688 0.52 36.59 -18.80
C ILE A 688 -0.87 36.03 -18.43
N TYR A 689 -1.15 35.82 -17.14
CA TYR A 689 -2.46 35.35 -16.67
C TYR A 689 -3.59 36.32 -17.06
N ARG A 690 -3.43 37.62 -16.78
CA ARG A 690 -4.39 38.68 -17.20
C ARG A 690 -4.56 38.74 -18.72
N MET A 691 -3.49 38.56 -19.50
CA MET A 691 -3.54 38.52 -20.97
C MET A 691 -4.23 37.27 -21.49
N SER A 692 -4.03 36.12 -20.87
CA SER A 692 -4.70 34.86 -21.20
C SER A 692 -6.19 34.93 -20.86
N ARG A 693 -6.55 35.41 -19.67
CA ARG A 693 -7.95 35.62 -19.25
C ARG A 693 -8.71 36.48 -20.26
N LYS A 694 -8.11 37.61 -20.66
CA LYS A 694 -8.66 38.54 -21.68
C LYS A 694 -8.75 37.97 -23.10
N LYS A 695 -8.15 36.80 -23.39
CA LYS A 695 -8.30 36.11 -24.68
C LYS A 695 -9.46 35.11 -24.70
N MET A 696 -10.08 34.79 -23.56
CA MET A 696 -11.15 33.79 -23.43
C MET A 696 -12.51 34.30 -23.94
N GLN A 697 -12.57 34.73 -25.20
CA GLN A 697 -13.79 35.30 -25.78
C GLN A 697 -14.91 34.25 -25.85
N ARG A 698 -16.05 34.60 -25.25
CA ARG A 698 -17.30 33.82 -25.33
C ARG A 698 -18.02 34.09 -26.66
N PRO A 699 -18.81 33.13 -27.21
CA PRO A 699 -19.07 31.81 -26.63
C PRO A 699 -17.87 30.88 -26.77
N TRP A 700 -17.55 30.16 -25.69
CA TRP A 700 -16.65 29.01 -25.79
C TRP A 700 -17.32 27.92 -26.64
N ARG A 701 -16.52 27.06 -27.30
CA ARG A 701 -16.91 26.52 -28.61
C ARG A 701 -18.16 25.64 -28.56
N ALA A 702 -19.18 26.00 -29.32
CA ALA A 702 -20.35 25.14 -29.56
C ALA A 702 -20.09 24.18 -30.74
N SER A 703 -20.57 22.94 -30.65
CA SER A 703 -20.51 22.00 -31.78
C SER A 703 -21.30 22.58 -32.96
N SER A 704 -20.65 22.63 -34.12
CA SER A 704 -21.18 23.31 -35.32
C SER A 704 -21.75 22.33 -36.37
N TYR A 705 -22.08 21.10 -35.97
CA TYR A 705 -22.68 20.14 -36.90
C TYR A 705 -24.14 20.46 -37.19
N ARG A 706 -24.42 20.83 -38.44
CA ARG A 706 -25.79 21.01 -38.93
C ARG A 706 -26.35 19.66 -39.35
N ASN A 707 -27.28 19.12 -38.58
CA ASN A 707 -28.32 18.25 -39.14
C ASN A 707 -29.67 18.68 -38.56
N LYS A 708 -30.70 18.80 -39.40
CA LYS A 708 -31.82 19.70 -39.10
C LYS A 708 -32.93 19.08 -38.24
N ASP A 709 -32.88 17.76 -38.04
CA ASP A 709 -34.03 16.95 -37.64
C ASP A 709 -33.82 16.17 -36.31
N LEU A 710 -32.79 16.51 -35.53
CA LEU A 710 -32.72 16.16 -34.09
C LEU A 710 -32.38 17.39 -33.24
N LEU A 711 -33.08 17.56 -32.12
CA LEU A 711 -32.89 18.68 -31.21
C LEU A 711 -31.67 18.48 -30.30
N SER A 712 -30.72 19.42 -30.40
CA SER A 712 -29.83 19.93 -29.33
C SER A 712 -29.21 18.95 -28.33
N LYS A 713 -27.88 18.83 -28.32
CA LYS A 713 -27.15 18.51 -27.08
C LYS A 713 -25.75 19.10 -26.91
N ASP A 714 -24.91 19.18 -27.95
CA ASP A 714 -23.48 19.51 -27.77
C ASP A 714 -23.14 21.00 -27.87
N LYS A 715 -23.55 21.77 -26.86
CA LYS A 715 -22.88 23.04 -26.51
C LYS A 715 -21.83 22.79 -25.44
N VAL A 716 -20.80 23.63 -25.40
CA VAL A 716 -19.67 23.51 -24.45
C VAL A 716 -19.35 24.86 -23.79
N ASP A 717 -20.34 25.75 -23.78
CA ASP A 717 -20.39 26.99 -23.01
C ASP A 717 -21.78 27.10 -22.35
N ASP A 718 -21.89 26.45 -21.20
CA ASP A 718 -23.06 26.48 -20.34
C ASP A 718 -22.88 27.48 -19.18
N PHE A 719 -21.95 28.44 -19.31
CA PHE A 719 -21.66 29.41 -18.25
C PHE A 719 -22.93 30.19 -17.83
N ASP A 720 -23.80 30.54 -18.77
CA ASP A 720 -25.05 31.23 -18.44
C ASP A 720 -26.05 30.33 -17.67
N MET A 721 -25.96 29.00 -17.81
CA MET A 721 -26.72 28.05 -16.97
C MET A 721 -26.10 27.94 -15.57
N PHE A 722 -24.77 27.82 -15.47
CA PHE A 722 -24.08 27.82 -14.18
C PHE A 722 -24.29 29.13 -13.41
N LYS A 723 -24.11 30.28 -14.07
CA LYS A 723 -24.42 31.62 -13.56
C LYS A 723 -25.86 31.71 -13.07
N LYS A 724 -26.84 31.18 -13.82
CA LYS A 724 -28.25 31.14 -13.39
C LYS A 724 -28.46 30.25 -12.15
N ARG A 725 -27.75 29.13 -12.01
CA ARG A 725 -27.77 28.29 -10.79
C ARG A 725 -27.10 28.97 -9.58
N MET A 726 -26.10 29.82 -9.82
CA MET A 726 -25.32 30.52 -8.79
C MET A 726 -25.99 31.82 -8.31
N LEU A 727 -26.43 32.67 -9.25
CA LEU A 727 -26.89 34.04 -8.98
C LEU A 727 -28.41 34.22 -9.15
N GLY A 728 -29.06 33.35 -9.94
CA GLY A 728 -30.49 33.40 -10.21
C GLY A 728 -30.87 34.23 -11.43
N CYS A 729 -32.11 34.74 -11.42
CA CYS A 729 -32.61 35.72 -12.39
C CYS A 729 -33.50 36.74 -11.65
N GLY A 730 -33.09 38.01 -11.61
CA GLY A 730 -33.80 39.06 -10.88
C GLY A 730 -33.69 38.91 -9.35
N ALA A 731 -34.67 39.43 -8.62
CA ALA A 731 -34.60 39.64 -7.17
C ALA A 731 -34.67 38.36 -6.28
N LYS A 732 -34.70 37.16 -6.86
CA LYS A 732 -34.67 35.89 -6.12
C LYS A 732 -33.34 35.17 -6.35
N LYS A 733 -32.40 35.31 -5.40
CA LYS A 733 -31.19 34.49 -5.37
C LYS A 733 -31.56 33.02 -5.06
N PRO A 734 -30.97 32.05 -5.76
CA PRO A 734 -31.08 30.64 -5.40
C PRO A 734 -30.30 30.37 -4.10
N PRO A 735 -30.60 29.29 -3.37
CA PRO A 735 -29.76 28.88 -2.25
C PRO A 735 -28.33 28.58 -2.74
N PRO A 736 -27.30 28.88 -1.93
CA PRO A 736 -25.96 28.39 -2.19
C PRO A 736 -25.97 26.86 -2.21
N HIS A 737 -24.98 26.27 -2.86
CA HIS A 737 -24.70 24.84 -2.70
C HIS A 737 -24.30 24.57 -1.24
N ARG A 738 -24.66 23.40 -0.71
CA ARG A 738 -24.27 22.98 0.64
C ARG A 738 -22.78 22.65 0.70
N ARG A 739 -22.29 21.78 -0.20
CA ARG A 739 -20.89 21.37 -0.28
C ARG A 739 -20.47 21.14 -1.73
N ALA A 740 -19.36 21.76 -2.11
CA ALA A 740 -18.72 21.63 -3.40
C ALA A 740 -17.43 20.80 -3.30
N LEU A 741 -17.27 19.81 -4.18
CA LEU A 741 -16.03 19.07 -4.39
C LEU A 741 -15.29 19.69 -5.59
N LEU A 742 -14.09 20.21 -5.37
CA LEU A 742 -13.26 20.86 -6.38
C LEU A 742 -12.07 19.95 -6.70
N PHE A 743 -12.16 19.21 -7.81
CA PHE A 743 -11.10 18.33 -8.29
C PHE A 743 -10.08 19.17 -9.07
N VAL A 744 -8.90 19.39 -8.48
CA VAL A 744 -7.85 20.28 -9.00
C VAL A 744 -6.84 19.53 -9.86
N ASP A 745 -6.40 20.14 -10.97
CA ASP A 745 -5.43 19.61 -11.95
C ASP A 745 -4.00 19.99 -11.53
N ASN A 746 -3.48 21.12 -12.01
CA ASN A 746 -2.06 21.46 -11.91
C ASN A 746 -1.70 22.25 -10.63
N SER A 747 -0.42 22.25 -10.29
CA SER A 747 0.17 23.17 -9.33
C SER A 747 0.26 24.60 -9.88
N GLY A 748 0.79 25.53 -9.07
CA GLY A 748 1.11 26.87 -9.53
C GLY A 748 -0.10 27.73 -9.82
N ALA A 749 -0.10 28.37 -10.98
CA ALA A 749 -1.13 29.33 -11.36
C ALA A 749 -2.53 28.68 -11.36
N ASP A 750 -2.64 27.39 -11.69
CA ASP A 750 -3.90 26.67 -11.81
C ASP A 750 -4.64 26.59 -10.47
N VAL A 751 -4.02 25.92 -9.48
CA VAL A 751 -4.55 25.85 -8.12
C VAL A 751 -4.57 27.22 -7.42
N VAL A 752 -3.53 28.06 -7.57
CA VAL A 752 -3.40 29.32 -6.80
C VAL A 752 -4.22 30.49 -7.37
N LEU A 753 -4.27 30.67 -8.70
CA LEU A 753 -4.89 31.83 -9.36
C LEU A 753 -6.20 31.48 -10.10
N GLY A 754 -6.47 30.19 -10.34
CA GLY A 754 -7.76 29.68 -10.80
C GLY A 754 -8.62 29.16 -9.66
N MET A 755 -8.26 27.99 -9.12
CA MET A 755 -9.17 27.20 -8.28
C MET A 755 -9.32 27.73 -6.85
N LEU A 756 -8.28 28.26 -6.19
CA LEU A 756 -8.42 28.88 -4.87
C LEU A 756 -9.30 30.16 -4.87
N PRO A 757 -9.21 31.06 -5.86
CA PRO A 757 -10.18 32.15 -6.02
C PRO A 757 -11.62 31.68 -6.27
N LEU A 758 -11.83 30.57 -6.98
CA LEU A 758 -13.17 29.99 -7.17
C LEU A 758 -13.71 29.37 -5.87
N ALA A 759 -12.88 28.60 -5.15
CA ALA A 759 -13.18 28.09 -3.81
C ALA A 759 -13.56 29.22 -2.83
N ARG A 760 -12.81 30.33 -2.86
CA ARG A 760 -13.06 31.54 -2.06
C ARG A 760 -14.44 32.16 -2.32
N GLU A 761 -14.91 32.20 -3.57
CA GLU A 761 -16.23 32.75 -3.89
C GLU A 761 -17.38 31.79 -3.49
N LEU A 762 -17.13 30.48 -3.50
CA LEU A 762 -18.06 29.48 -2.94
C LEU A 762 -18.17 29.63 -1.41
N LEU A 763 -17.04 29.70 -0.70
CA LEU A 763 -16.97 29.96 0.74
C LEU A 763 -17.65 31.29 1.11
N ARG A 764 -17.40 32.36 0.34
CA ARG A 764 -18.06 33.68 0.47
C ARG A 764 -19.58 33.59 0.37
N ARG A 765 -20.12 32.65 -0.42
CA ARG A 765 -21.55 32.41 -0.58
C ARG A 765 -22.13 31.42 0.44
N GLY A 766 -21.30 30.87 1.33
CA GLY A 766 -21.71 29.94 2.39
C GLY A 766 -21.70 28.46 2.00
N THR A 767 -21.01 28.09 0.92
CA THR A 767 -20.84 26.70 0.48
C THR A 767 -19.61 26.07 1.10
N GLU A 768 -19.73 24.90 1.75
CA GLU A 768 -18.57 24.11 2.21
C GLU A 768 -17.70 23.71 1.02
N VAL A 769 -16.38 23.81 1.11
CA VAL A 769 -15.49 23.44 0.00
C VAL A 769 -14.54 22.32 0.42
N VAL A 770 -14.47 21.29 -0.41
CA VAL A 770 -13.44 20.26 -0.34
C VAL A 770 -12.57 20.39 -1.58
N LEU A 771 -11.28 20.68 -1.39
CA LEU A 771 -10.28 20.58 -2.45
C LEU A 771 -9.84 19.12 -2.56
N VAL A 772 -9.96 18.55 -3.76
CA VAL A 772 -9.76 17.13 -4.03
C VAL A 772 -8.58 16.97 -4.98
N ALA A 773 -7.50 16.37 -4.49
CA ALA A 773 -6.20 16.33 -5.16
C ALA A 773 -5.62 14.91 -5.20
N ASN A 774 -4.53 14.71 -5.95
CA ASN A 774 -3.95 13.38 -6.12
C ASN A 774 -3.34 12.83 -4.81
N SER A 775 -3.46 11.52 -4.61
CA SER A 775 -2.77 10.80 -3.52
C SER A 775 -1.27 10.70 -3.77
N LEU A 776 -0.86 10.51 -5.03
CA LEU A 776 0.54 10.36 -5.44
C LEU A 776 0.89 11.36 -6.55
N PRO A 777 2.14 11.82 -6.66
CA PRO A 777 2.59 12.65 -7.76
C PRO A 777 2.34 12.02 -9.13
N ALA A 778 1.91 12.85 -10.08
CA ALA A 778 1.74 12.55 -11.49
C ALA A 778 1.83 13.86 -12.27
N LEU A 779 2.74 13.97 -13.25
CA LEU A 779 3.05 15.28 -13.89
C LEU A 779 3.30 16.39 -12.83
N ASN A 780 2.96 17.65 -13.14
CA ASN A 780 2.90 18.77 -12.21
C ASN A 780 1.55 18.89 -11.46
N ASP A 781 0.75 17.82 -11.42
CA ASP A 781 -0.49 17.78 -10.64
C ASP A 781 -0.21 18.09 -9.16
N VAL A 782 -1.10 18.85 -8.53
CA VAL A 782 -1.02 19.10 -7.09
C VAL A 782 -1.54 17.89 -6.30
N THR A 783 -0.81 17.49 -5.26
CA THR A 783 -1.22 16.40 -4.36
C THR A 783 -1.93 16.91 -3.10
N ALA A 784 -2.70 16.04 -2.46
CA ALA A 784 -3.37 16.33 -1.19
C ALA A 784 -2.40 16.64 -0.04
N ASN A 785 -1.13 16.23 -0.15
CA ASN A 785 -0.07 16.55 0.81
C ASN A 785 0.52 17.96 0.60
N GLU A 786 0.48 18.50 -0.62
CA GLU A 786 0.99 19.84 -0.96
C GLU A 786 -0.05 20.94 -0.73
N LEU A 787 -1.34 20.64 -0.96
CA LEU A 787 -2.45 21.60 -0.82
C LEU A 787 -2.50 22.34 0.53
N PRO A 788 -2.29 21.72 1.71
CA PRO A 788 -2.39 22.42 3.00
C PRO A 788 -1.39 23.58 3.15
N GLU A 789 -0.16 23.45 2.62
CA GLU A 789 0.84 24.52 2.66
C GLU A 789 0.45 25.67 1.71
N ILE A 790 -0.03 25.34 0.51
CA ILE A 790 -0.53 26.33 -0.47
C ILE A 790 -1.74 27.10 0.09
N VAL A 791 -2.68 26.41 0.75
CA VAL A 791 -3.84 27.01 1.42
C VAL A 791 -3.40 27.88 2.59
N ALA A 792 -2.41 27.46 3.38
CA ALA A 792 -1.89 28.23 4.51
C ALA A 792 -1.23 29.54 4.05
N GLU A 793 -0.46 29.51 2.97
CA GLU A 793 0.19 30.71 2.44
C GLU A 793 -0.83 31.65 1.79
N ALA A 794 -1.82 31.13 1.05
CA ALA A 794 -2.93 31.91 0.53
C ALA A 794 -3.80 32.55 1.64
N ALA A 795 -3.99 31.86 2.76
CA ALA A 795 -4.75 32.34 3.92
C ALA A 795 -4.10 33.55 4.63
N LYS A 796 -2.77 33.72 4.56
CA LYS A 796 -2.08 34.93 5.05
C LYS A 796 -2.57 36.19 4.34
N HIS A 797 -3.04 36.05 3.10
CA HIS A 797 -3.52 37.14 2.26
C HIS A 797 -5.05 37.18 2.10
N CYS A 798 -5.79 36.27 2.75
CA CYS A 798 -7.24 36.23 2.63
C CYS A 798 -7.98 35.73 3.88
N ASP A 799 -8.70 36.64 4.55
CA ASP A 799 -9.60 36.36 5.67
C ASP A 799 -10.66 35.28 5.41
N ILE A 800 -11.16 35.15 4.18
CA ILE A 800 -12.19 34.15 3.82
C ILE A 800 -11.57 32.75 3.80
N LEU A 801 -10.43 32.60 3.12
CA LEU A 801 -9.69 31.32 3.09
C LEU A 801 -9.17 30.97 4.49
N ARG A 802 -8.65 31.94 5.25
CA ARG A 802 -8.17 31.74 6.61
C ARG A 802 -9.26 31.21 7.54
N LYS A 803 -10.39 31.91 7.67
CA LYS A 803 -11.51 31.51 8.54
C LYS A 803 -12.13 30.17 8.15
N ALA A 804 -12.14 29.84 6.85
CA ALA A 804 -12.62 28.56 6.36
C ALA A 804 -11.62 27.41 6.64
N ALA A 805 -10.32 27.65 6.47
CA ALA A 805 -9.26 26.69 6.73
C ALA A 805 -9.09 26.44 8.24
N GLU A 806 -9.24 27.47 9.09
CA GLU A 806 -9.36 27.35 10.55
C GLU A 806 -10.58 26.50 10.94
N ALA A 807 -11.76 26.78 10.36
CA ALA A 807 -12.99 26.04 10.62
C ALA A 807 -12.94 24.57 10.13
N GLY A 808 -12.22 24.30 9.05
CA GLY A 808 -11.98 22.96 8.51
C GLY A 808 -10.80 22.21 9.15
N GLY A 809 -10.05 22.83 10.08
CA GLY A 809 -8.92 22.21 10.77
C GLY A 809 -7.61 22.15 9.97
N LEU A 810 -7.54 22.79 8.80
CA LEU A 810 -6.31 22.94 8.01
C LEU A 810 -5.32 23.93 8.65
N LEU A 811 -5.81 24.88 9.45
CA LEU A 811 -5.00 25.84 10.19
C LEU A 811 -5.28 25.77 11.69
N VAL A 812 -4.21 25.85 12.48
CA VAL A 812 -4.27 25.91 13.94
C VAL A 812 -3.75 27.28 14.38
N ASP A 813 -4.66 28.20 14.72
CA ASP A 813 -4.27 29.52 15.23
C ASP A 813 -3.59 29.40 16.61
N ALA A 814 -2.48 30.10 16.77
CA ALA A 814 -1.70 30.17 17.99
C ALA A 814 -2.12 31.33 18.92
N MET A 815 -3.10 32.16 18.52
CA MET A 815 -3.42 33.44 19.18
C MET A 815 -4.90 33.70 19.52
N VAL A 816 -5.68 32.68 19.90
CA VAL A 816 -6.95 32.90 20.63
C VAL A 816 -6.68 33.06 22.14
N SER A 817 -6.30 34.28 22.54
CA SER A 817 -6.39 34.71 23.94
C SER A 817 -7.85 34.67 24.40
N VAL A 818 -8.12 34.08 25.57
CA VAL A 818 -9.49 34.00 26.12
C VAL A 818 -9.87 35.33 26.76
N GLU A 819 -10.31 36.28 25.93
CA GLU A 819 -11.21 37.35 26.39
C GLU A 819 -12.66 36.93 26.16
N HIS A 820 -13.46 36.88 27.24
CA HIS A 820 -14.89 36.56 27.15
C HIS A 820 -15.70 37.74 26.61
N GLY A 821 -15.64 37.95 25.29
CA GLY A 821 -16.51 38.86 24.55
C GLY A 821 -17.70 38.12 23.91
N LEU A 822 -18.93 38.55 24.22
CA LEU A 822 -20.14 38.11 23.52
C LEU A 822 -20.21 38.79 22.14
N VAL A 823 -19.87 38.06 21.09
CA VAL A 823 -20.02 38.47 19.68
C VAL A 823 -20.60 37.28 18.90
N ASP A 824 -21.47 37.53 17.93
CA ASP A 824 -22.30 36.51 17.29
C ASP A 824 -21.54 35.34 16.64
N ASN A 825 -22.11 34.14 16.79
CA ASN A 825 -21.72 32.94 16.05
C ASN A 825 -22.14 33.05 14.58
N SER A 826 -21.41 33.86 13.80
CA SER A 826 -21.32 33.69 12.35
C SER A 826 -20.62 32.36 12.07
N ALA A 827 -21.39 31.28 11.91
CA ALA A 827 -20.87 29.95 11.62
C ALA A 827 -19.93 29.99 10.39
N SER A 828 -18.62 29.86 10.64
CA SER A 828 -17.61 29.81 9.60
C SER A 828 -17.72 28.50 8.83
N VAL A 829 -17.77 28.61 7.51
CA VAL A 829 -18.00 27.48 6.61
C VAL A 829 -16.64 26.82 6.30
N PRO A 830 -16.47 25.51 6.52
CA PRO A 830 -15.17 24.84 6.41
C PRO A 830 -14.64 24.74 4.97
N LEU A 831 -13.31 24.88 4.88
CA LEU A 831 -12.48 24.47 3.75
C LEU A 831 -11.68 23.23 4.17
N MET A 832 -11.80 22.14 3.41
CA MET A 832 -11.12 20.86 3.64
C MET A 832 -10.23 20.50 2.45
N VAL A 833 -9.23 19.65 2.68
CA VAL A 833 -8.42 18.98 1.67
C VAL A 833 -8.64 17.48 1.81
N VAL A 834 -8.80 16.77 0.70
CA VAL A 834 -9.05 15.32 0.66
C VAL A 834 -8.27 14.68 -0.49
N GLU A 835 -7.71 13.49 -0.26
CA GLU A 835 -7.04 12.73 -1.32
C GLU A 835 -8.03 11.96 -2.20
N ASN A 836 -7.77 11.85 -3.51
CA ASN A 836 -8.68 11.19 -4.45
C ASN A 836 -8.44 9.68 -4.63
N GLY A 837 -7.31 9.13 -4.17
CA GLY A 837 -6.91 7.73 -4.35
C GLY A 837 -6.11 7.45 -5.64
N CYS A 838 -5.86 8.46 -6.47
CA CYS A 838 -5.24 8.32 -7.79
C CYS A 838 -3.73 8.67 -7.76
N GLY A 839 -2.98 8.01 -8.64
CA GLY A 839 -1.55 8.26 -8.90
C GLY A 839 -1.23 8.50 -10.37
N GLY A 840 -2.16 9.10 -11.10
CA GLY A 840 -2.06 9.48 -12.51
C GLY A 840 -2.90 10.74 -12.79
N PRO A 841 -2.72 11.40 -13.94
CA PRO A 841 -3.37 12.68 -14.24
C PRO A 841 -4.82 12.54 -14.74
N CYS A 842 -5.51 11.47 -14.36
CA CYS A 842 -6.86 11.10 -14.80
C CYS A 842 -7.59 10.41 -13.64
N ILE A 843 -8.92 10.48 -13.59
CA ILE A 843 -9.70 9.94 -12.46
C ILE A 843 -10.83 9.01 -12.93
N ASP A 844 -10.88 7.83 -12.33
CA ASP A 844 -11.94 6.82 -12.52
C ASP A 844 -12.87 6.81 -11.31
N PHE A 845 -14.11 7.30 -11.48
CA PHE A 845 -15.09 7.38 -10.38
C PHE A 845 -15.65 6.02 -9.92
N ARG A 846 -15.20 4.90 -10.48
CA ARG A 846 -15.38 3.55 -9.90
C ARG A 846 -14.34 3.24 -8.82
N GLN A 847 -13.26 4.01 -8.75
CA GLN A 847 -12.06 3.76 -7.97
C GLN A 847 -11.55 5.08 -7.33
N VAL A 848 -12.21 5.52 -6.26
CA VAL A 848 -11.81 6.70 -5.46
C VAL A 848 -11.50 6.33 -4.01
N SER A 849 -10.70 7.14 -3.30
CA SER A 849 -10.43 6.91 -1.87
C SER A 849 -11.71 6.87 -1.02
N SER A 850 -11.70 6.10 0.07
CA SER A 850 -12.74 6.15 1.11
C SER A 850 -12.93 7.54 1.73
N GLU A 851 -11.88 8.38 1.77
CA GLU A 851 -12.00 9.76 2.27
C GLU A 851 -12.84 10.63 1.30
N LEU A 852 -12.57 10.55 -0.01
CA LEU A 852 -13.34 11.22 -1.04
C LEU A 852 -14.77 10.70 -1.11
N ALA A 853 -14.97 9.38 -1.04
CA ALA A 853 -16.29 8.78 -0.94
C ALA A 853 -17.04 9.26 0.31
N ALA A 854 -16.35 9.42 1.45
CA ALA A 854 -16.93 9.96 2.67
C ALA A 854 -17.32 11.43 2.56
N ALA A 855 -16.44 12.27 2.03
CA ALA A 855 -16.68 13.71 1.82
C ALA A 855 -17.84 13.98 0.85
N ALA A 856 -17.98 13.12 -0.17
CA ALA A 856 -18.98 13.25 -1.24
C ALA A 856 -20.42 12.96 -0.81
N ARG A 857 -20.67 12.24 0.29
CA ARG A 857 -22.04 11.85 0.72
C ARG A 857 -22.98 13.03 0.96
N ASP A 858 -22.45 14.21 1.24
CA ASP A 858 -23.19 15.43 1.54
C ASP A 858 -23.06 16.52 0.45
N ALA A 859 -22.34 16.26 -0.64
CA ALA A 859 -22.05 17.24 -1.69
C ALA A 859 -23.15 17.35 -2.74
N ASP A 860 -23.43 18.60 -3.15
CA ASP A 860 -24.44 18.96 -4.14
C ASP A 860 -23.87 19.73 -5.34
N LEU A 861 -22.55 20.00 -5.35
CA LEU A 861 -21.79 20.46 -6.51
C LEU A 861 -20.49 19.66 -6.68
N ILE A 862 -20.18 19.30 -7.92
CA ILE A 862 -18.86 18.81 -8.34
C ILE A 862 -18.29 19.80 -9.36
N ILE A 863 -17.02 20.15 -9.22
CA ILE A 863 -16.24 20.87 -10.22
C ILE A 863 -15.07 19.97 -10.62
N LEU A 864 -15.08 19.51 -11.87
CA LEU A 864 -13.95 18.82 -12.50
C LEU A 864 -13.15 19.84 -13.30
N GLU A 865 -11.93 20.11 -12.86
CA GLU A 865 -10.98 20.98 -13.55
C GLU A 865 -9.93 20.12 -14.28
N GLY A 866 -9.43 20.61 -15.41
CA GLY A 866 -8.29 20.01 -16.12
C GLY A 866 -8.62 19.08 -17.27
N MET A 867 -7.74 19.07 -18.29
CA MET A 867 -7.89 18.21 -19.46
C MET A 867 -7.88 16.71 -19.09
N GLY A 868 -7.06 16.32 -18.11
CA GLY A 868 -6.98 14.93 -17.68
C GLY A 868 -8.26 14.42 -17.02
N ARG A 869 -8.73 15.15 -16.00
CA ARG A 869 -9.88 14.78 -15.16
C ARG A 869 -11.24 15.01 -15.82
N ALA A 870 -11.36 15.98 -16.74
CA ALA A 870 -12.64 16.41 -17.33
C ALA A 870 -12.78 16.19 -18.85
N LEU A 871 -11.70 15.89 -19.59
CA LEU A 871 -11.75 15.63 -21.04
C LEU A 871 -11.20 14.26 -21.46
N HIS A 872 -9.98 13.89 -21.07
CA HIS A 872 -9.45 12.54 -21.29
C HIS A 872 -10.30 11.51 -20.54
N THR A 873 -10.66 11.86 -19.31
CA THR A 873 -11.68 11.17 -18.53
C THR A 873 -12.90 12.05 -18.27
N ASN A 874 -14.04 11.43 -17.99
CA ASN A 874 -15.27 12.00 -17.41
C ASN A 874 -16.05 13.05 -18.21
N PHE A 875 -15.67 13.38 -19.46
CA PHE A 875 -16.45 14.30 -20.30
C PHE A 875 -17.94 13.89 -20.38
N ASN A 876 -18.19 12.57 -20.51
CA ASN A 876 -19.52 11.98 -20.58
C ASN A 876 -20.03 11.41 -19.23
N ALA A 877 -19.28 11.55 -18.13
CA ALA A 877 -19.72 11.13 -16.80
C ALA A 877 -20.99 11.88 -16.38
N ARG A 878 -21.90 11.20 -15.67
CA ARG A 878 -23.11 11.81 -15.10
C ARG A 878 -23.14 11.61 -13.60
N PHE A 879 -23.56 12.64 -12.88
CA PHE A 879 -23.63 12.65 -11.42
C PHE A 879 -25.07 12.84 -10.92
N ARG A 880 -25.29 12.62 -9.62
CA ARG A 880 -26.57 12.76 -8.91
C ARG A 880 -26.78 14.17 -8.31
N CYS A 881 -25.85 15.06 -8.59
CA CYS A 881 -25.80 16.45 -8.14
C CYS A 881 -25.50 17.37 -9.34
N ASP A 882 -25.38 18.67 -9.10
CA ASP A 882 -24.92 19.60 -10.13
C ASP A 882 -23.43 19.32 -10.42
N ALA A 883 -23.03 19.32 -11.69
CA ALA A 883 -21.64 19.10 -12.10
C ALA A 883 -21.18 20.16 -13.10
N LEU A 884 -19.98 20.72 -12.88
CA LEU A 884 -19.31 21.66 -13.76
C LEU A 884 -17.99 21.05 -14.25
N LYS A 885 -17.76 21.07 -15.56
CA LYS A 885 -16.53 20.57 -16.21
C LYS A 885 -15.82 21.75 -16.86
N LEU A 886 -14.65 22.10 -16.34
CA LEU A 886 -13.81 23.22 -16.79
C LEU A 886 -12.47 22.68 -17.31
N ALA A 887 -12.14 22.92 -18.57
CA ALA A 887 -10.86 22.50 -19.12
C ALA A 887 -10.44 23.31 -20.35
N MET A 888 -9.14 23.40 -20.59
CA MET A 888 -8.59 23.80 -21.87
C MET A 888 -8.13 22.56 -22.66
N VAL A 889 -8.38 22.54 -23.97
CA VAL A 889 -7.98 21.41 -24.81
C VAL A 889 -6.53 21.60 -25.30
N LYS A 890 -5.58 20.97 -24.61
CA LYS A 890 -4.13 21.04 -24.92
C LYS A 890 -3.69 20.10 -26.07
N ASN A 891 -4.63 19.45 -26.77
CA ASN A 891 -4.36 18.50 -27.86
C ASN A 891 -5.30 18.73 -29.07
N GLN A 892 -4.73 18.98 -30.25
CA GLN A 892 -5.50 19.29 -31.47
C GLN A 892 -6.43 18.14 -31.90
N ARG A 893 -5.96 16.90 -31.88
CA ARG A 893 -6.75 15.72 -32.29
C ARG A 893 -7.94 15.48 -31.35
N LEU A 894 -7.74 15.69 -30.05
CA LEU A 894 -8.82 15.66 -29.06
C LEU A 894 -9.86 16.76 -29.33
N ALA A 895 -9.43 17.99 -29.64
CA ALA A 895 -10.33 19.10 -29.98
C ALA A 895 -11.18 18.77 -31.22
N GLU A 896 -10.54 18.31 -32.30
CA GLU A 896 -11.20 17.87 -33.52
C GLU A 896 -12.22 16.74 -33.25
N LYS A 897 -11.83 15.70 -32.49
CA LYS A 897 -12.66 14.52 -32.23
C LYS A 897 -13.86 14.81 -31.31
N LEU A 898 -13.73 15.70 -30.32
CA LEU A 898 -14.81 15.99 -29.36
C LEU A 898 -15.85 17.00 -29.89
N PHE A 899 -15.43 18.05 -30.60
CA PHE A 899 -16.34 19.14 -31.00
C PHE A 899 -15.93 19.86 -32.30
N ASN A 900 -15.13 19.20 -33.16
CA ASN A 900 -14.53 19.80 -34.37
C ASN A 900 -13.78 21.10 -34.03
N GLY A 901 -12.91 21.00 -33.02
CA GLY A 901 -12.21 22.05 -32.30
C GLY A 901 -10.84 22.45 -32.82
N ASN A 902 -10.18 23.33 -32.06
CA ASN A 902 -8.76 23.67 -32.13
C ASN A 902 -8.10 23.47 -30.77
N ILE A 903 -6.79 23.29 -30.75
CA ILE A 903 -5.97 23.42 -29.54
C ILE A 903 -6.17 24.81 -28.89
N TYR A 904 -6.21 24.82 -27.56
CA TYR A 904 -6.52 25.96 -26.69
C TYR A 904 -7.99 26.46 -26.73
N ASP A 905 -8.91 25.75 -27.42
CA ASP A 905 -10.34 25.94 -27.16
C ASP A 905 -10.67 25.58 -25.70
N CYS A 906 -11.62 26.31 -25.11
CA CYS A 906 -12.07 26.12 -23.74
C CYS A 906 -13.40 25.35 -23.66
N VAL A 907 -13.56 24.59 -22.59
CA VAL A 907 -14.72 23.78 -22.24
C VAL A 907 -15.27 24.30 -20.92
N CYS A 908 -16.54 24.74 -20.91
CA CYS A 908 -17.31 25.04 -19.71
C CYS A 908 -18.68 24.38 -19.84
N ARG A 909 -18.79 23.14 -19.35
CA ARG A 909 -19.99 22.31 -19.49
C ARG A 909 -20.66 22.13 -18.13
N PHE A 910 -21.95 22.42 -18.02
CA PHE A 910 -22.69 22.44 -16.75
C PHE A 910 -23.95 21.54 -16.81
N GLU A 911 -23.96 20.52 -15.98
CA GLU A 911 -24.96 19.47 -15.94
C GLU A 911 -25.77 19.58 -14.64
N PRO A 912 -26.99 20.15 -14.67
CA PRO A 912 -27.83 20.31 -13.48
C PRO A 912 -28.53 19.00 -13.09
N THR A 913 -28.80 18.84 -11.79
CA THR A 913 -29.41 17.65 -11.19
C THR A 913 -30.78 17.23 -11.79
N GLY A 914 -31.49 18.14 -12.48
CA GLY A 914 -32.92 18.03 -12.77
C GLY A 914 -33.35 17.36 -14.09
N GLU A 915 -32.50 17.22 -15.11
CA GLU A 915 -32.96 16.78 -16.45
C GLU A 915 -33.17 15.25 -16.60
N GLN A 916 -32.91 14.48 -15.54
CA GLN A 916 -32.69 13.02 -15.65
C GLN A 916 -33.98 12.15 -15.76
N GLN A 917 -35.18 12.73 -15.89
CA GLN A 917 -36.44 11.95 -15.91
C GLN A 917 -37.16 11.82 -17.27
N GLN A 918 -36.79 12.56 -18.33
CA GLN A 918 -37.58 12.58 -19.58
C GLN A 918 -37.13 11.62 -20.70
N HIS A 919 -36.02 10.88 -20.56
CA HIS A 919 -35.45 10.08 -21.66
C HIS A 919 -35.58 8.56 -21.56
N ASN A 920 -36.31 8.01 -20.57
CA ASN A 920 -36.51 6.56 -20.44
C ASN A 920 -37.77 6.02 -21.16
N PHE A 921 -38.37 6.80 -22.08
CA PHE A 921 -39.49 6.38 -22.94
C PHE A 921 -39.40 7.02 -24.34
N SER A 922 -38.45 6.53 -25.16
CA SER A 922 -38.40 6.72 -26.61
C SER A 922 -37.56 5.62 -27.26
#